data_AF-A0A961YTZ7-F1
#
_entry.id   AF-A0A961YTZ7-F1
#
_cell.length_a   1.000
_cell.length_b   1.000
_cell.length_c   1.000
_cell.angle_alpha   90.00
_cell.angle_beta   90.00
_cell.angle_gamma   90.00
#
_symmetry.space_group_name_H-M   'P 1'
#
loop_
_entity.id
_entity.type
_entity.pdbx_description
1 polymer ?
#
loop_
_entity_poly.entity_id
_entity_poly.type
_entity_poly.pdbx_seq_one_letter_code
_entity_poly.pdbx_strand_id
1 'polypeptide(L)'
;MFGGGSYGSTSYGAGGAETFDVDAMLSSDDPLIYTVELSARRVNDAAHRADDFARATIGGGLPAGWTSPWTAGTYDVIADPIGGSASGRELQLSGASSAYRCLHLDAIGTAADVDLVASVRMAGLPAGTAIVGGVAGRVSGAAGTHTGYLFALVTSSGAPIAVAMYSAVAGSVTFKAAAGFTWAAGTRYLLRLRCVGTAIKGRVWAAGSAEPLAWTIEITDSAVTGAGHAGFFAFANEADPICDYFAAATDGDAAALPGQETLRLGSAEWATPSTDVPASAPFDGRLTTVLEFGRSIVDSSRVGIGFQADEGQIAFANDDGAYDRYVDLYAVDGRPVTVRVGRKADPFSDHLVIFRGVALDWTAGDDVVTVRIRDRGFLLDVPAQPNLYAGTGGAEGGAELEGKRKPLCLGQVAAMEPTRVYSSIRLYQFSDGPIEGVIGVLDRGTVLTYQATVTDYAALVATAVTAGNYKQSQDGYFKLGSTPAGALFAGSAMLGDWPVYNTVDLIRQLFAHAADLAADDLDESSFDAVDVASAAEVNFHLAQDDASTVGEAVADLMAGIGGWAGFNRRGQLELGIFAAPAGDAVAAFDRTDIIELRRESLPEGVWPPPYRWRVAYHRNWETFNDWAASVPASIADLYTQPYLLSSASDDYLLANHPEAKDPPPVEAFFFLAADAETEAARLLALFSSGYRLYRLTLSRRGLLLGLGNVIDVTYPRWGFDAGKLGVVVAIDDRIELRDGSDVDQVEIVIFA
;
A
#
# COMPACT_ATOMS: atom_id res chain seq x y z
N MET A 1 42.20 12.51 23.54
CA MET A 1 43.24 11.62 23.00
C MET A 1 42.63 10.96 21.77
N PHE A 2 43.24 11.23 20.60
CA PHE A 2 43.23 10.52 19.30
C PHE A 2 41.94 9.78 18.86
N GLY A 3 41.38 9.97 17.67
CA GLY A 3 41.87 10.63 16.45
C GLY A 3 40.81 10.53 15.35
N GLY A 4 40.94 11.38 14.32
CA GLY A 4 40.02 11.45 13.19
C GLY A 4 40.02 10.17 12.35
N GLY A 5 38.82 9.74 11.96
CA GLY A 5 38.56 8.74 10.94
C GLY A 5 37.89 9.41 9.75
N SER A 6 38.51 9.29 8.59
CA SER A 6 37.98 9.63 7.28
C SER A 6 36.69 8.83 7.03
N TYR A 7 35.57 9.50 6.75
CA TYR A 7 34.38 8.85 6.20
C TYR A 7 34.63 8.62 4.71
N GLY A 8 35.11 7.41 4.39
CA GLY A 8 35.08 6.88 3.03
C GLY A 8 33.68 6.38 2.71
N SER A 9 33.29 6.57 1.45
CA SER A 9 32.09 6.04 0.79
C SER A 9 31.68 4.66 1.29
N THR A 10 30.49 4.55 1.89
CA THR A 10 29.87 3.26 2.18
C THR A 10 29.15 2.79 0.92
N SER A 11 29.85 1.96 0.16
CA SER A 11 29.27 1.00 -0.77
C SER A 11 28.18 0.18 -0.07
N TYR A 12 27.02 0.04 -0.73
CA TYR A 12 26.04 -0.98 -0.36
C TYR A 12 26.66 -2.37 -0.48
N GLY A 13 26.66 -3.12 0.62
CA GLY A 13 26.87 -4.56 0.61
C GLY A 13 27.50 -5.09 1.88
N ALA A 14 26.74 -5.92 2.62
CA ALA A 14 27.20 -7.29 2.90
C ALA A 14 26.11 -8.14 3.57
N GLY A 15 25.47 -8.97 2.75
CA GLY A 15 25.06 -10.33 3.11
C GLY A 15 25.43 -11.23 1.93
N GLY A 16 26.64 -11.81 1.97
CA GLY A 16 27.29 -12.65 0.96
C GLY A 16 26.48 -13.13 -0.25
N ALA A 17 26.51 -12.35 -1.33
CA ALA A 17 26.34 -12.74 -2.73
C ALA A 17 27.11 -11.70 -3.56
N GLU A 18 27.78 -12.09 -4.65
CA GLU A 18 28.34 -11.10 -5.59
C GLU A 18 27.21 -10.14 -6.00
N THR A 19 27.38 -8.84 -5.76
CA THR A 19 26.35 -7.85 -6.05
C THR A 19 26.20 -7.78 -7.57
N PHE A 20 25.03 -8.15 -8.07
CA PHE A 20 24.74 -8.09 -9.50
C PHE A 20 24.98 -6.67 -10.04
N ASP A 21 25.84 -6.55 -11.05
CA ASP A 21 26.22 -5.26 -11.62
C ASP A 21 25.20 -4.82 -12.68
N VAL A 22 24.23 -4.02 -12.22
CA VAL A 22 23.14 -3.49 -13.05
C VAL A 22 23.66 -2.53 -14.13
N ASP A 23 24.74 -1.77 -13.89
CA ASP A 23 25.29 -0.87 -14.91
C ASP A 23 25.97 -1.67 -16.02
N ALA A 24 26.70 -2.74 -15.66
CA ALA A 24 27.22 -3.68 -16.65
C ALA A 24 26.08 -4.36 -17.44
N MET A 25 24.95 -4.67 -16.80
CA MET A 25 23.75 -5.18 -17.46
C MET A 25 23.20 -4.22 -18.51
N LEU A 26 22.95 -2.97 -18.11
CA LEU A 26 22.34 -1.95 -18.97
C LEU A 26 23.32 -1.37 -20.01
N SER A 27 24.62 -1.56 -19.85
CA SER A 27 25.61 -1.16 -20.86
C SER A 27 25.97 -2.28 -21.85
N SER A 28 25.63 -3.54 -21.56
CA SER A 28 26.03 -4.68 -22.39
C SER A 28 25.24 -4.83 -23.69
N ASP A 29 25.89 -5.20 -24.79
CA ASP A 29 25.24 -5.48 -26.08
C ASP A 29 24.28 -6.70 -26.06
N ASP A 30 24.21 -7.44 -24.95
CA ASP A 30 23.31 -8.57 -24.80
C ASP A 30 21.83 -8.10 -24.84
N PRO A 31 20.94 -8.87 -25.51
CA PRO A 31 19.53 -8.54 -25.58
C PRO A 31 18.90 -8.64 -24.19
N LEU A 32 18.21 -7.57 -23.80
CA LEU A 32 17.43 -7.54 -22.56
C LEU A 32 16.03 -8.10 -22.81
N ILE A 33 15.43 -8.64 -21.76
CA ILE A 33 14.02 -8.99 -21.71
C ILE A 33 13.31 -8.09 -20.72
N TYR A 34 12.21 -7.50 -21.16
CA TYR A 34 11.27 -6.81 -20.29
C TYR A 34 10.16 -7.76 -19.93
N THR A 35 9.77 -7.74 -18.67
CA THR A 35 8.73 -8.63 -18.16
C THR A 35 7.77 -7.89 -17.26
N VAL A 36 6.49 -8.21 -17.40
CA VAL A 36 5.39 -7.69 -16.58
C VAL A 36 4.74 -8.87 -15.87
N GLU A 37 4.66 -8.78 -14.55
CA GLU A 37 3.81 -9.62 -13.71
C GLU A 37 2.62 -8.78 -13.22
N LEU A 38 1.44 -9.07 -13.77
CA LEU A 38 0.17 -8.43 -13.40
C LEU A 38 -0.67 -9.43 -12.62
N SER A 39 -0.99 -9.10 -11.37
CA SER A 39 -1.98 -9.86 -10.63
C SER A 39 -3.38 -9.57 -11.17
N ALA A 40 -4.18 -10.63 -11.36
CA ALA A 40 -5.58 -10.57 -11.79
C ALA A 40 -6.42 -11.53 -10.93
N ARG A 41 -7.72 -11.28 -10.76
CA ARG A 41 -8.64 -12.23 -10.11
C ARG A 41 -9.86 -12.39 -10.97
N ARG A 42 -10.28 -13.64 -11.16
CA ARG A 42 -11.49 -13.91 -11.93
C ARG A 42 -12.73 -13.33 -11.24
N VAL A 43 -13.55 -12.61 -12.00
CA VAL A 43 -14.80 -11.99 -11.59
C VAL A 43 -15.90 -13.06 -11.53
N ASN A 44 -16.78 -12.93 -10.55
CA ASN A 44 -17.98 -13.77 -10.45
C ASN A 44 -19.01 -13.34 -11.52
N ASP A 45 -19.37 -14.24 -12.43
CA ASP A 45 -20.39 -14.04 -13.48
C ASP A 45 -21.55 -15.06 -13.37
N ALA A 46 -22.60 -14.93 -14.19
CA ALA A 46 -23.77 -15.81 -14.09
C ALA A 46 -23.46 -17.30 -14.25
N ALA A 47 -22.42 -17.63 -15.03
CA ALA A 47 -21.95 -18.99 -15.24
C ALA A 47 -20.86 -19.40 -14.24
N HIS A 48 -20.22 -18.46 -13.52
CA HIS A 48 -19.09 -18.70 -12.61
C HIS A 48 -19.27 -18.00 -11.26
N ARG A 49 -19.31 -18.77 -10.18
CA ARG A 49 -19.29 -18.20 -8.83
C ARG A 49 -18.23 -18.87 -7.99
N ALA A 50 -17.47 -18.04 -7.29
CA ALA A 50 -16.57 -18.43 -6.23
C ALA A 50 -16.93 -17.72 -4.93
N ASP A 51 -16.67 -18.40 -3.81
CA ASP A 51 -16.76 -17.85 -2.46
C ASP A 51 -15.51 -18.28 -1.67
N ASP A 52 -14.79 -17.30 -1.15
CA ASP A 52 -13.64 -17.44 -0.25
C ASP A 52 -14.02 -17.12 1.20
N PHE A 53 -15.30 -16.87 1.47
CA PHE A 53 -15.85 -16.52 2.78
C PHE A 53 -15.34 -15.20 3.38
N ALA A 54 -14.64 -14.34 2.61
CA ALA A 54 -14.16 -13.04 3.09
C ALA A 54 -15.28 -12.10 3.58
N ARG A 55 -16.50 -12.29 3.05
CA ARG A 55 -17.71 -11.53 3.43
C ARG A 55 -18.43 -12.08 4.66
N ALA A 56 -18.09 -13.27 5.14
CA ALA A 56 -18.83 -13.95 6.20
C ALA A 56 -18.28 -13.61 7.59
N THR A 57 -19.16 -13.31 8.54
CA THR A 57 -18.78 -13.01 9.93
C THR A 57 -18.30 -14.27 10.64
N ILE A 58 -17.15 -14.20 11.31
CA ILE A 58 -16.64 -15.31 12.15
C ILE A 58 -17.64 -15.58 13.29
N GLY A 59 -17.99 -16.85 13.51
CA GLY A 59 -19.03 -17.25 14.46
C GLY A 59 -20.46 -16.90 14.02
N GLY A 60 -20.64 -16.50 12.77
CA GLY A 60 -21.92 -16.05 12.21
C GLY A 60 -22.85 -17.19 11.78
N GLY A 61 -22.41 -18.46 11.86
CA GLY A 61 -23.18 -19.61 11.42
C GLY A 61 -23.10 -19.84 9.90
N LEU A 62 -24.23 -20.26 9.30
CA LEU A 62 -24.33 -20.54 7.86
C LEU A 62 -24.09 -19.26 7.03
N PRO A 63 -23.11 -19.24 6.10
CA PRO A 63 -22.86 -18.06 5.26
C PRO A 63 -24.06 -17.68 4.40
N ALA A 64 -24.25 -16.37 4.18
CA ALA A 64 -25.31 -15.87 3.30
C ALA A 64 -25.14 -16.37 1.85
N GLY A 65 -26.23 -16.78 1.21
CA GLY A 65 -26.23 -17.30 -0.17
C GLY A 65 -25.84 -18.77 -0.30
N TRP A 66 -25.77 -19.49 0.82
CA TRP A 66 -25.55 -20.94 0.86
C TRP A 66 -26.76 -21.65 1.46
N THR A 67 -27.13 -22.78 0.86
CA THR A 67 -28.26 -23.60 1.31
C THR A 67 -27.84 -25.06 1.55
N SER A 68 -28.39 -25.66 2.60
CA SER A 68 -28.21 -27.06 2.97
C SER A 68 -29.44 -27.89 2.59
N PRO A 69 -29.52 -28.48 1.38
CA PRO A 69 -30.71 -29.23 0.96
C PRO A 69 -30.83 -30.60 1.65
N TRP A 70 -29.70 -31.15 2.10
CA TRP A 70 -29.61 -32.54 2.53
C TRP A 70 -29.83 -32.68 4.04
N THR A 71 -29.21 -33.66 4.71
CA THR A 71 -29.27 -33.69 6.17
C THR A 71 -28.55 -32.45 6.71
N ALA A 72 -29.22 -31.66 7.55
CA ALA A 72 -28.61 -30.46 8.13
C ALA A 72 -27.41 -30.81 9.02
N GLY A 73 -26.37 -29.97 8.96
CA GLY A 73 -25.27 -29.94 9.91
C GLY A 73 -25.27 -28.64 10.72
N THR A 74 -24.25 -28.49 11.54
CA THR A 74 -23.85 -27.18 12.09
C THR A 74 -22.81 -26.60 11.14
N TYR A 75 -23.05 -25.35 10.72
CA TYR A 75 -22.19 -24.61 9.80
C TYR A 75 -21.67 -23.41 10.55
N ASP A 76 -20.36 -23.19 10.53
CA ASP A 76 -19.79 -21.99 11.11
C ASP A 76 -18.56 -21.52 10.34
N VAL A 77 -18.39 -20.21 10.24
CA VAL A 77 -17.19 -19.60 9.67
C VAL A 77 -16.22 -19.31 10.81
N ILE A 78 -15.04 -19.90 10.73
CA ILE A 78 -13.98 -19.79 11.72
C ILE A 78 -12.80 -19.01 11.14
N ALA A 79 -11.96 -18.47 12.01
CA ALA A 79 -10.65 -17.97 11.60
C ALA A 79 -9.79 -19.14 11.12
N ASP A 80 -8.99 -18.95 10.06
CA ASP A 80 -8.05 -19.97 9.57
C ASP A 80 -6.91 -20.19 10.59
N PRO A 81 -6.87 -21.32 11.31
CA PRO A 81 -5.88 -21.53 12.36
C PRO A 81 -4.54 -22.02 11.83
N ILE A 82 -4.47 -22.46 10.57
CA ILE A 82 -3.25 -23.01 9.96
C ILE A 82 -2.63 -22.07 8.92
N GLY A 83 -3.36 -21.02 8.53
CA GLY A 83 -2.97 -20.08 7.50
C GLY A 83 -3.11 -20.63 6.07
N GLY A 84 -2.88 -19.74 5.10
CA GLY A 84 -2.88 -20.07 3.67
C GLY A 84 -4.24 -19.98 2.98
N SER A 85 -5.33 -19.70 3.71
CA SER A 85 -6.56 -19.21 3.09
C SER A 85 -6.39 -17.77 2.59
N ALA A 86 -7.00 -17.43 1.45
CA ALA A 86 -6.92 -16.09 0.87
C ALA A 86 -7.66 -15.03 1.72
N SER A 87 -8.71 -15.43 2.43
CA SER A 87 -9.55 -14.54 3.25
C SER A 87 -9.18 -14.53 4.74
N GLY A 88 -8.27 -15.42 5.18
CA GLY A 88 -8.03 -15.70 6.60
C GLY A 88 -9.21 -16.39 7.30
N ARG A 89 -10.20 -16.90 6.57
CA ARG A 89 -11.43 -17.51 7.10
C ARG A 89 -11.72 -18.84 6.42
N GLU A 90 -12.38 -19.74 7.15
CA GLU A 90 -12.79 -21.05 6.63
C GLU A 90 -14.19 -21.44 7.12
N LEU A 91 -14.96 -22.12 6.28
CA LEU A 91 -16.24 -22.72 6.64
C LEU A 91 -16.04 -24.13 7.17
N GLN A 92 -16.41 -24.36 8.43
CA GLN A 92 -16.43 -25.67 9.07
C GLN A 92 -17.83 -26.28 9.02
N LEU A 93 -17.89 -27.55 8.59
CA LEU A 93 -19.10 -28.37 8.65
C LEU A 93 -18.96 -29.42 9.75
N SER A 94 -19.83 -29.34 10.76
CA SER A 94 -19.89 -30.30 11.86
C SER A 94 -21.23 -31.07 11.85
N GLY A 95 -21.22 -32.31 12.32
CA GLY A 95 -22.43 -33.15 12.38
C GLY A 95 -22.48 -34.03 13.63
N ALA A 96 -23.64 -34.12 14.30
CA ALA A 96 -23.82 -34.97 15.48
C ALA A 96 -24.01 -36.47 15.15
N SER A 97 -24.09 -36.83 13.86
CA SER A 97 -24.29 -38.18 13.36
C SER A 97 -23.79 -38.33 11.92
N SER A 98 -23.45 -39.56 11.51
CA SER A 98 -22.96 -39.84 10.16
C SER A 98 -24.13 -39.79 9.19
N ALA A 99 -24.15 -38.78 8.35
CA ALA A 99 -25.24 -38.51 7.41
C ALA A 99 -24.74 -37.73 6.22
N TYR A 100 -25.35 -37.97 5.04
CA TYR A 100 -25.03 -37.22 3.83
C TYR A 100 -25.50 -35.77 3.96
N ARG A 101 -24.54 -34.86 3.92
CA ARG A 101 -24.74 -33.41 3.94
C ARG A 101 -24.14 -32.81 2.68
N CYS A 102 -24.79 -31.76 2.20
CA CYS A 102 -24.27 -30.94 1.12
C CYS A 102 -24.66 -29.52 1.44
N LEU A 103 -23.75 -28.59 1.16
CA LEU A 103 -24.01 -27.17 1.14
C LEU A 103 -23.77 -26.66 -0.27
N HIS A 104 -24.76 -26.04 -0.91
CA HIS A 104 -24.58 -25.49 -2.25
C HIS A 104 -24.63 -23.97 -2.25
N LEU A 105 -23.93 -23.39 -3.23
CA LEU A 105 -23.91 -21.96 -3.46
C LEU A 105 -25.11 -21.58 -4.34
N ASP A 106 -26.06 -20.84 -3.78
CA ASP A 106 -27.35 -20.54 -4.41
C ASP A 106 -27.20 -19.78 -5.73
N ALA A 107 -26.18 -18.92 -5.81
CA ALA A 107 -25.92 -18.02 -6.94
C ALA A 107 -25.54 -18.74 -8.25
N ILE A 108 -25.18 -20.03 -8.19
CA ILE A 108 -24.92 -20.88 -9.37
C ILE A 108 -26.23 -21.40 -9.98
N GLY A 109 -27.31 -21.48 -9.20
CA GLY A 109 -28.55 -22.10 -9.63
C GLY A 109 -28.41 -23.61 -9.85
N THR A 110 -29.21 -24.16 -10.77
CA THR A 110 -29.18 -25.58 -11.16
C THR A 110 -28.68 -25.74 -12.58
N ALA A 111 -27.77 -26.68 -12.81
CA ALA A 111 -27.22 -26.97 -14.13
C ALA A 111 -27.06 -28.48 -14.34
N ALA A 112 -27.22 -28.92 -15.59
CA ALA A 112 -26.89 -30.29 -15.98
C ALA A 112 -25.38 -30.41 -16.22
N ASP A 113 -24.76 -29.45 -16.88
CA ASP A 113 -23.32 -29.43 -17.09
C ASP A 113 -22.67 -28.48 -16.09
N VAL A 114 -21.88 -29.06 -15.18
CA VAL A 114 -21.24 -28.34 -14.09
C VAL A 114 -19.80 -28.80 -13.89
N ASP A 115 -18.91 -27.84 -13.71
CA ASP A 115 -17.54 -28.04 -13.24
C ASP A 115 -17.41 -27.29 -11.93
N LEU A 116 -16.79 -27.87 -10.92
CA LEU A 116 -16.68 -27.25 -9.61
C LEU A 116 -15.41 -27.69 -8.92
N VAL A 117 -14.83 -26.80 -8.12
CA VAL A 117 -13.63 -27.03 -7.34
C VAL A 117 -13.83 -26.51 -5.93
N ALA A 118 -13.41 -27.29 -4.94
CA ALA A 118 -13.39 -26.84 -3.56
C ALA A 118 -12.08 -27.23 -2.89
N SER A 119 -11.63 -26.36 -2.02
CA SER A 119 -10.73 -26.74 -0.95
C SER A 119 -11.40 -27.75 -0.02
N VAL A 120 -10.64 -28.74 0.43
CA VAL A 120 -11.09 -29.72 1.42
C VAL A 120 -9.94 -29.93 2.39
N ARG A 121 -10.20 -29.59 3.64
CA ARG A 121 -9.37 -29.91 4.79
C ARG A 121 -10.20 -30.69 5.78
N MET A 122 -9.62 -31.73 6.38
CA MET A 122 -10.27 -32.47 7.46
C MET A 122 -9.66 -32.06 8.79
N ALA A 123 -10.47 -31.67 9.77
CA ALA A 123 -9.98 -31.33 11.11
C ALA A 123 -9.37 -32.55 11.83
N GLY A 124 -9.90 -33.75 11.57
CA GLY A 124 -9.42 -35.02 12.11
C GLY A 124 -9.64 -36.19 11.17
N LEU A 125 -9.37 -37.41 11.65
CA LEU A 125 -9.67 -38.65 10.93
C LEU A 125 -10.86 -39.36 11.61
N PRO A 126 -11.88 -39.80 10.86
CA PRO A 126 -12.99 -40.55 11.43
C PRO A 126 -12.58 -41.99 11.78
N ALA A 127 -13.31 -42.61 12.71
CA ALA A 127 -13.14 -44.02 13.03
C ALA A 127 -13.75 -44.92 11.93
N GLY A 128 -12.91 -45.71 11.23
CA GLY A 128 -13.36 -46.74 10.28
C GLY A 128 -13.25 -46.36 8.81
N THR A 129 -14.01 -47.04 7.95
CA THR A 129 -14.06 -46.75 6.50
C THR A 129 -15.21 -45.80 6.23
N ALA A 130 -14.91 -44.58 5.81
CA ALA A 130 -15.92 -43.56 5.54
C ALA A 130 -15.54 -42.68 4.35
N ILE A 131 -16.56 -42.28 3.58
CA ILE A 131 -16.50 -41.08 2.74
C ILE A 131 -16.55 -39.89 3.71
N VAL A 132 -15.69 -38.89 3.59
CA VAL A 132 -15.56 -37.86 4.65
C VAL A 132 -16.01 -36.48 4.22
N GLY A 133 -15.32 -35.91 3.23
CA GLY A 133 -15.47 -34.54 2.78
C GLY A 133 -15.00 -34.41 1.35
N GLY A 134 -15.64 -33.53 0.60
CA GLY A 134 -15.38 -33.38 -0.82
C GLY A 134 -16.34 -32.45 -1.50
N VAL A 135 -16.70 -32.80 -2.72
CA VAL A 135 -17.58 -31.99 -3.55
C VAL A 135 -18.72 -32.81 -4.15
N ALA A 136 -19.82 -32.13 -4.44
CA ALA A 136 -21.02 -32.71 -5.02
C ALA A 136 -21.55 -31.88 -6.20
N GLY A 137 -21.88 -32.55 -7.30
CA GLY A 137 -22.47 -31.95 -8.50
C GLY A 137 -23.83 -32.54 -8.83
N ARG A 138 -24.68 -31.79 -9.53
CA ARG A 138 -26.08 -32.14 -9.83
C ARG A 138 -26.91 -32.45 -8.58
N VAL A 139 -26.66 -31.69 -7.51
CA VAL A 139 -27.27 -31.87 -6.21
C VAL A 139 -28.76 -31.51 -6.26
N SER A 140 -29.60 -32.45 -5.83
CA SER A 140 -31.05 -32.27 -5.69
C SER A 140 -31.61 -33.20 -4.60
N GLY A 141 -32.91 -33.10 -4.35
CA GLY A 141 -33.60 -33.85 -3.31
C GLY A 141 -33.35 -33.28 -1.90
N ALA A 142 -33.84 -34.00 -0.88
CA ALA A 142 -33.74 -33.60 0.52
C ALA A 142 -33.26 -34.75 1.41
N ALA A 143 -33.16 -34.54 2.72
CA ALA A 143 -32.92 -35.58 3.73
C ALA A 143 -33.60 -36.92 3.38
N GLY A 144 -32.82 -37.95 3.02
CA GLY A 144 -33.29 -39.30 2.69
C GLY A 144 -33.70 -39.53 1.23
N THR A 145 -33.74 -38.49 0.39
CA THR A 145 -34.02 -38.55 -1.06
C THR A 145 -32.94 -37.88 -1.91
N HIS A 146 -31.77 -37.65 -1.30
CA HIS A 146 -30.59 -37.02 -1.89
C HIS A 146 -30.21 -37.61 -3.25
N THR A 147 -29.94 -36.74 -4.22
CA THR A 147 -29.52 -37.14 -5.58
C THR A 147 -28.36 -36.25 -6.04
N GLY A 148 -27.34 -36.83 -6.66
CA GLY A 148 -26.14 -36.12 -7.16
C GLY A 148 -24.94 -37.02 -7.37
N TYR A 149 -23.87 -36.50 -7.98
CA TYR A 149 -22.55 -37.15 -8.00
C TYR A 149 -21.69 -36.61 -6.87
N LEU A 150 -20.92 -37.49 -6.22
CA LEU A 150 -20.04 -37.17 -5.11
C LEU A 150 -18.60 -37.53 -5.46
N PHE A 151 -17.68 -36.62 -5.24
CA PHE A 151 -16.24 -36.88 -5.34
C PHE A 151 -15.57 -36.43 -4.05
N ALA A 152 -15.00 -37.38 -3.29
CA ALA A 152 -14.61 -37.11 -1.92
C ALA A 152 -13.39 -37.91 -1.46
N LEU A 153 -12.73 -37.39 -0.44
CA LEU A 153 -11.69 -38.09 0.30
C LEU A 153 -12.31 -39.30 1.02
N VAL A 154 -11.54 -40.38 1.10
CA VAL A 154 -11.96 -41.65 1.72
C VAL A 154 -10.92 -42.11 2.72
N THR A 155 -11.43 -42.61 3.85
CA THR A 155 -10.68 -43.43 4.80
C THR A 155 -11.02 -44.90 4.63
N SER A 156 -10.07 -45.79 4.89
CA SER A 156 -10.30 -47.24 5.01
C SER A 156 -9.71 -47.74 6.31
N SER A 157 -10.53 -48.33 7.18
CA SER A 157 -10.10 -48.77 8.51
C SER A 157 -9.37 -47.66 9.30
N GLY A 158 -9.82 -46.41 9.15
CA GLY A 158 -9.24 -45.21 9.77
C GLY A 158 -8.04 -44.60 9.04
N ALA A 159 -7.52 -45.25 7.99
CA ALA A 159 -6.37 -44.75 7.23
C ALA A 159 -6.79 -43.90 6.01
N PRO A 160 -6.22 -42.70 5.81
CA PRO A 160 -6.52 -41.82 4.67
C PRO A 160 -5.79 -42.25 3.39
N ILE A 161 -6.44 -43.07 2.55
CA ILE A 161 -5.74 -43.80 1.47
C ILE A 161 -6.25 -43.55 0.05
N ALA A 162 -7.41 -42.91 -0.13
CA ALA A 162 -8.03 -42.81 -1.45
C ALA A 162 -8.90 -41.56 -1.63
N VAL A 163 -9.22 -41.32 -2.90
CA VAL A 163 -10.40 -40.55 -3.32
C VAL A 163 -11.36 -41.44 -4.09
N ALA A 164 -12.65 -41.17 -3.99
CA ALA A 164 -13.66 -41.99 -4.66
C ALA A 164 -14.83 -41.18 -5.22
N MET A 165 -15.43 -41.75 -6.25
CA MET A 165 -16.60 -41.25 -6.97
C MET A 165 -17.82 -42.11 -6.64
N TYR A 166 -18.95 -41.45 -6.35
CA TYR A 166 -20.23 -42.09 -6.07
C TYR A 166 -21.36 -41.40 -6.83
N SER A 167 -22.46 -42.11 -7.05
CA SER A 167 -23.75 -41.52 -7.40
C SER A 167 -24.74 -41.73 -6.27
N ALA A 168 -25.44 -40.68 -5.86
CA ALA A 168 -26.64 -40.75 -5.03
C ALA A 168 -27.88 -40.64 -5.93
N VAL A 169 -28.83 -41.56 -5.80
CA VAL A 169 -30.12 -41.52 -6.51
C VAL A 169 -31.23 -41.83 -5.51
N ALA A 170 -32.11 -40.86 -5.27
CA ALA A 170 -33.23 -40.98 -4.33
C ALA A 170 -32.83 -41.53 -2.95
N GLY A 171 -31.70 -41.06 -2.41
CA GLY A 171 -31.15 -41.47 -1.10
C GLY A 171 -30.27 -42.72 -1.13
N SER A 172 -30.19 -43.45 -2.25
CA SER A 172 -29.31 -44.60 -2.40
C SER A 172 -27.95 -44.20 -2.97
N VAL A 173 -26.87 -44.43 -2.21
CA VAL A 173 -25.49 -44.10 -2.63
C VAL A 173 -24.80 -45.33 -3.19
N THR A 174 -24.32 -45.22 -4.43
CA THR A 174 -23.67 -46.29 -5.19
C THR A 174 -22.23 -45.91 -5.52
N PHE A 175 -21.29 -46.79 -5.17
CA PHE A 175 -19.88 -46.65 -5.53
C PHE A 175 -19.67 -46.77 -7.04
N LYS A 176 -18.79 -45.93 -7.60
CA LYS A 176 -18.46 -45.94 -9.04
C LYS A 176 -17.00 -46.27 -9.30
N ALA A 177 -16.09 -45.55 -8.67
CA ALA A 177 -14.66 -45.72 -8.84
C ALA A 177 -13.88 -45.14 -7.65
N ALA A 178 -12.66 -45.62 -7.44
CA ALA A 178 -11.71 -45.06 -6.50
C ALA A 178 -10.31 -45.04 -7.11
N ALA A 179 -9.48 -44.12 -6.64
CA ALA A 179 -8.07 -44.02 -6.98
C ALA A 179 -7.25 -43.86 -5.69
N GLY A 180 -6.05 -44.44 -5.67
CA GLY A 180 -5.12 -44.28 -4.56
C GLY A 180 -4.69 -42.82 -4.42
N PHE A 181 -4.86 -42.25 -3.23
CA PHE A 181 -4.47 -40.89 -2.91
C PHE A 181 -4.26 -40.80 -1.40
N THR A 182 -2.99 -40.71 -0.97
CA THR A 182 -2.67 -40.59 0.45
C THR A 182 -2.84 -39.14 0.87
N TRP A 183 -3.66 -38.90 1.88
CA TRP A 183 -3.93 -37.56 2.42
C TRP A 183 -3.73 -37.54 3.93
N ALA A 184 -3.77 -36.35 4.54
CA ALA A 184 -3.56 -36.16 5.97
C ALA A 184 -4.56 -35.15 6.53
N ALA A 185 -5.03 -35.39 7.76
CA ALA A 185 -5.80 -34.40 8.50
C ALA A 185 -4.96 -33.13 8.75
N GLY A 186 -5.61 -31.98 8.82
CA GLY A 186 -4.96 -30.67 8.93
C GLY A 186 -4.29 -30.17 7.65
N THR A 187 -4.23 -30.98 6.58
CA THR A 187 -3.68 -30.55 5.28
C THR A 187 -4.81 -30.18 4.32
N ARG A 188 -4.60 -29.11 3.55
CA ARG A 188 -5.57 -28.60 2.57
C ARG A 188 -5.32 -29.20 1.18
N TYR A 189 -6.38 -29.72 0.57
CA TYR A 189 -6.38 -30.29 -0.78
C TYR A 189 -7.40 -29.58 -1.64
N LEU A 190 -7.19 -29.55 -2.95
CA LEU A 190 -8.20 -29.11 -3.92
C LEU A 190 -8.81 -30.33 -4.58
N LEU A 191 -10.14 -30.39 -4.57
CA LEU A 191 -10.92 -31.43 -5.25
C LEU A 191 -11.78 -30.76 -6.32
N ARG A 192 -11.65 -31.25 -7.55
CA ARG A 192 -12.43 -30.81 -8.70
C ARG A 192 -13.33 -31.94 -9.19
N LEU A 193 -14.60 -31.63 -9.43
CA LEU A 193 -15.58 -32.52 -10.04
C LEU A 193 -16.15 -31.87 -11.29
N ARG A 194 -16.11 -32.60 -12.40
CA ARG A 194 -16.70 -32.18 -13.67
C ARG A 194 -17.76 -33.19 -14.10
N CYS A 195 -18.99 -32.70 -14.24
CA CYS A 195 -20.17 -33.45 -14.66
C CYS A 195 -20.70 -32.85 -15.96
N VAL A 196 -20.24 -33.35 -17.12
CA VAL A 196 -20.67 -32.84 -18.45
C VAL A 196 -21.25 -34.00 -19.27
N GLY A 197 -22.53 -33.91 -19.61
CA GLY A 197 -23.26 -35.01 -20.23
C GLY A 197 -23.21 -36.28 -19.36
N THR A 198 -22.68 -37.37 -19.91
CA THR A 198 -22.43 -38.64 -19.21
C THR A 198 -20.98 -38.81 -18.75
N ALA A 199 -20.09 -37.87 -19.06
CA ALA A 199 -18.70 -37.90 -18.63
C ALA A 199 -18.57 -37.27 -17.24
N ILE A 200 -18.22 -38.09 -16.25
CA ILE A 200 -18.04 -37.66 -14.86
C ILE A 200 -16.57 -37.84 -14.50
N LYS A 201 -15.89 -36.74 -14.17
CA LYS A 201 -14.44 -36.72 -13.94
C LYS A 201 -14.09 -36.06 -12.61
N GLY A 202 -13.08 -36.58 -11.93
CA GLY A 202 -12.59 -36.08 -10.64
C GLY A 202 -11.08 -35.90 -10.64
N ARG A 203 -10.60 -34.80 -10.04
CA ARG A 203 -9.17 -34.51 -9.80
C ARG A 203 -8.94 -34.10 -8.36
N VAL A 204 -7.81 -34.50 -7.80
CA VAL A 204 -7.37 -34.11 -6.46
C VAL A 204 -5.87 -33.79 -6.45
N TRP A 205 -5.49 -32.74 -5.73
CA TRP A 205 -4.09 -32.36 -5.50
C TRP A 205 -3.93 -31.55 -4.22
N ALA A 206 -2.69 -31.40 -3.73
CA ALA A 206 -2.41 -30.57 -2.56
C ALA A 206 -2.56 -29.08 -2.90
N ALA A 207 -3.15 -28.29 -1.99
CA ALA A 207 -3.23 -26.84 -2.17
C ALA A 207 -1.82 -26.24 -2.25
N GLY A 208 -1.63 -25.25 -3.13
CA GLY A 208 -0.32 -24.66 -3.44
C GLY A 208 0.52 -25.41 -4.49
N SER A 209 0.07 -26.59 -4.96
CA SER A 209 0.64 -27.28 -6.12
C SER A 209 -0.15 -27.00 -7.40
N ALA A 210 0.50 -27.09 -8.57
CA ALA A 210 -0.17 -26.95 -9.86
C ALA A 210 -1.26 -28.02 -10.08
N GLU A 211 -2.36 -27.65 -10.74
CA GLU A 211 -3.42 -28.60 -11.09
C GLU A 211 -2.86 -29.70 -12.03
N PRO A 212 -3.07 -30.99 -11.73
CA PRO A 212 -2.62 -32.07 -12.61
C PRO A 212 -3.32 -32.06 -13.97
N LEU A 213 -2.56 -32.26 -15.05
CA LEU A 213 -3.12 -32.40 -16.40
C LEU A 213 -3.99 -33.67 -16.57
N ALA A 214 -3.67 -34.75 -15.85
CA ALA A 214 -4.44 -36.00 -15.92
C ALA A 214 -5.63 -36.00 -14.94
N TRP A 215 -6.76 -36.59 -15.35
CA TRP A 215 -7.88 -36.83 -14.42
C TRP A 215 -7.55 -38.00 -13.48
N THR A 216 -7.77 -37.82 -12.17
CA THR A 216 -7.54 -38.87 -11.17
C THR A 216 -8.56 -40.01 -11.34
N ILE A 217 -9.81 -39.67 -11.64
CA ILE A 217 -10.89 -40.59 -11.96
C ILE A 217 -11.65 -40.05 -13.17
N GLU A 218 -11.92 -40.91 -14.15
CA GLU A 218 -12.78 -40.62 -15.29
C GLU A 218 -13.72 -41.80 -15.52
N ILE A 219 -15.02 -41.56 -15.48
CA ILE A 219 -16.06 -42.57 -15.70
C ILE A 219 -17.11 -42.06 -16.70
N THR A 220 -17.83 -43.01 -17.30
CA THR A 220 -19.07 -42.72 -18.04
C THR A 220 -20.25 -43.22 -17.23
N ASP A 221 -21.13 -42.32 -16.79
CA ASP A 221 -22.29 -42.65 -15.96
C ASP A 221 -23.50 -41.78 -16.30
N SER A 222 -24.69 -42.38 -16.27
CA SER A 222 -25.97 -41.73 -16.57
C SER A 222 -27.00 -41.92 -15.47
N ALA A 223 -26.59 -42.23 -14.24
CA ALA A 223 -27.51 -42.44 -13.12
C ALA A 223 -28.16 -41.12 -12.65
N VAL A 224 -27.45 -39.98 -12.81
CA VAL A 224 -27.95 -38.64 -12.51
C VAL A 224 -27.83 -37.76 -13.76
N THR A 225 -28.95 -37.52 -14.44
CA THR A 225 -29.02 -36.72 -15.68
C THR A 225 -29.74 -35.38 -15.52
N GLY A 226 -30.53 -35.21 -14.46
CA GLY A 226 -31.23 -33.96 -14.18
C GLY A 226 -30.28 -32.83 -13.77
N ALA A 227 -30.67 -31.59 -14.09
CA ALA A 227 -29.99 -30.41 -13.58
C ALA A 227 -30.10 -30.33 -12.06
N GLY A 228 -29.02 -29.91 -11.40
CA GLY A 228 -28.98 -29.74 -9.96
C GLY A 228 -27.90 -28.75 -9.54
N HIS A 229 -27.81 -28.50 -8.24
CA HIS A 229 -26.87 -27.54 -7.67
C HIS A 229 -25.43 -28.07 -7.61
N ALA A 230 -24.48 -27.15 -7.41
CA ALA A 230 -23.07 -27.43 -7.14
C ALA A 230 -22.78 -27.15 -5.67
N GLY A 231 -22.16 -28.08 -4.95
CA GLY A 231 -21.95 -27.91 -3.52
C GLY A 231 -20.75 -28.62 -2.92
N PHE A 232 -20.46 -28.22 -1.68
CA PHE A 232 -19.48 -28.83 -0.80
C PHE A 232 -20.13 -29.99 -0.03
N PHE A 233 -19.47 -31.15 -0.05
CA PHE A 233 -20.00 -32.40 0.48
C PHE A 233 -19.35 -32.78 1.81
N ALA A 234 -20.17 -33.31 2.74
CA ALA A 234 -19.73 -33.82 4.03
C ALA A 234 -20.53 -35.05 4.48
N PHE A 235 -19.90 -35.98 5.19
CA PHE A 235 -20.56 -37.18 5.74
C PHE A 235 -20.25 -37.48 7.23
N ALA A 236 -19.32 -36.75 7.85
CA ALA A 236 -18.79 -37.12 9.16
C ALA A 236 -19.73 -36.85 10.36
N ASN A 237 -19.58 -37.67 11.41
CA ASN A 237 -19.99 -37.40 12.80
C ASN A 237 -18.83 -36.91 13.68
N GLU A 238 -17.59 -37.22 13.27
CA GLU A 238 -16.35 -36.92 13.97
C GLU A 238 -15.26 -36.79 12.88
N ALA A 239 -14.81 -35.57 12.56
CA ALA A 239 -13.61 -35.23 11.74
C ALA A 239 -13.72 -33.87 11.01
N ASP A 240 -14.93 -33.29 10.97
CA ASP A 240 -15.31 -31.98 10.42
C ASP A 240 -14.58 -31.55 9.13
N PRO A 241 -15.22 -31.71 7.95
CA PRO A 241 -14.74 -31.12 6.71
C PRO A 241 -14.77 -29.59 6.78
N ILE A 242 -13.70 -28.98 6.28
CA ILE A 242 -13.47 -27.54 6.28
C ILE A 242 -13.15 -27.10 4.85
N CYS A 243 -13.71 -25.96 4.46
CA CYS A 243 -13.60 -25.35 3.14
C CYS A 243 -13.24 -23.87 3.29
N ASP A 244 -12.13 -23.41 2.72
CA ASP A 244 -11.75 -21.99 2.66
C ASP A 244 -12.01 -21.37 1.28
N TYR A 245 -12.29 -22.21 0.28
CA TYR A 245 -12.64 -21.80 -1.06
C TYR A 245 -13.55 -22.82 -1.76
N PHE A 246 -14.58 -22.32 -2.41
CA PHE A 246 -15.44 -23.07 -3.32
C PHE A 246 -15.69 -22.26 -4.59
N ALA A 247 -15.64 -22.91 -5.75
CA ALA A 247 -16.10 -22.35 -7.01
C ALA A 247 -16.83 -23.36 -7.86
N ALA A 248 -17.79 -22.88 -8.65
CA ALA A 248 -18.47 -23.67 -9.66
C ALA A 248 -18.67 -22.87 -10.95
N ALA A 249 -18.75 -23.61 -12.05
CA ALA A 249 -18.97 -23.15 -13.41
C ALA A 249 -20.07 -23.99 -14.08
N THR A 250 -20.91 -23.37 -14.91
CA THR A 250 -21.94 -24.05 -15.71
C THR A 250 -21.59 -24.09 -17.20
N ASP A 251 -22.45 -24.69 -18.01
CA ASP A 251 -22.39 -24.65 -19.48
C ASP A 251 -21.12 -25.26 -20.10
N GLY A 252 -20.44 -26.12 -19.34
CA GLY A 252 -19.21 -26.80 -19.77
C GLY A 252 -17.94 -25.99 -19.52
N ASP A 253 -18.02 -24.80 -18.92
CA ASP A 253 -16.86 -24.04 -18.52
C ASP A 253 -16.13 -24.66 -17.32
N ALA A 254 -14.93 -24.16 -17.05
CA ALA A 254 -14.08 -24.59 -15.95
C ALA A 254 -14.28 -23.70 -14.72
N ALA A 255 -14.51 -24.31 -13.55
CA ALA A 255 -14.51 -23.57 -12.29
C ALA A 255 -13.12 -23.00 -11.99
N ALA A 256 -13.10 -21.78 -11.47
CA ALA A 256 -11.88 -21.05 -11.18
C ALA A 256 -11.16 -21.62 -9.96
N LEU A 257 -9.84 -21.74 -10.02
CA LEU A 257 -9.03 -22.12 -8.85
C LEU A 257 -8.97 -20.98 -7.82
N PRO A 258 -8.74 -21.28 -6.54
CA PRO A 258 -8.48 -20.25 -5.56
C PRO A 258 -7.21 -19.48 -5.91
N GLY A 259 -7.30 -18.15 -5.87
CA GLY A 259 -6.14 -17.27 -5.90
C GLY A 259 -6.22 -16.16 -6.94
N GLN A 260 -5.28 -15.23 -6.82
CA GLN A 260 -4.90 -14.34 -7.90
C GLN A 260 -4.16 -15.15 -8.96
N GLU A 261 -4.54 -14.98 -10.21
CA GLU A 261 -3.70 -15.38 -11.33
C GLU A 261 -2.65 -14.29 -11.56
N THR A 262 -1.44 -14.68 -11.95
CA THR A 262 -0.42 -13.73 -12.39
C THR A 262 -0.33 -13.85 -13.90
N LEU A 263 -0.83 -12.84 -14.60
CA LEU A 263 -0.54 -12.66 -16.01
C LEU A 263 0.93 -12.29 -16.17
N ARG A 264 1.64 -13.04 -17.01
CA ARG A 264 3.07 -12.89 -17.29
C ARG A 264 3.29 -12.55 -18.75
N LEU A 265 3.68 -11.30 -19.00
CA LEU A 265 3.92 -10.77 -20.34
C LEU A 265 5.41 -10.44 -20.49
N GLY A 266 5.98 -10.74 -21.65
CA GLY A 266 7.38 -10.46 -21.98
C GLY A 266 7.51 -9.64 -23.26
N SER A 267 8.64 -8.95 -23.43
CA SER A 267 9.03 -8.36 -24.73
C SER A 267 9.29 -9.41 -25.81
N ALA A 268 9.49 -10.66 -25.40
CA ALA A 268 9.56 -11.83 -26.25
C ALA A 268 9.15 -13.08 -25.46
N GLU A 269 8.82 -14.15 -26.17
CA GLU A 269 8.56 -15.47 -25.58
C GLU A 269 9.75 -15.90 -24.72
N TRP A 270 9.47 -16.24 -23.47
CA TRP A 270 10.49 -16.60 -22.50
C TRP A 270 9.90 -17.40 -21.33
N ALA A 271 10.76 -18.06 -20.57
CA ALA A 271 10.38 -18.66 -19.30
C ALA A 271 11.55 -18.56 -18.31
N THR A 272 11.24 -18.38 -17.03
CA THR A 272 12.27 -18.40 -15.99
C THR A 272 12.97 -19.78 -15.93
N PRO A 273 14.27 -19.82 -15.58
CA PRO A 273 14.96 -21.06 -15.23
C PRO A 273 14.21 -21.89 -14.17
N SER A 274 14.41 -23.21 -14.17
CA SER A 274 13.80 -24.11 -13.18
C SER A 274 14.36 -23.94 -11.76
N THR A 275 15.47 -23.22 -11.62
CA THR A 275 16.09 -22.87 -10.34
C THR A 275 15.60 -21.54 -9.77
N ASP A 276 14.87 -20.75 -10.56
CA ASP A 276 14.41 -19.43 -10.17
C ASP A 276 13.10 -19.47 -9.40
N VAL A 277 12.68 -18.31 -8.89
CA VAL A 277 11.39 -18.12 -8.25
C VAL A 277 10.63 -17.01 -8.98
N PRO A 278 9.48 -17.31 -9.61
CA PRO A 278 8.89 -18.64 -9.80
C PRO A 278 9.72 -19.52 -10.76
N ALA A 279 9.72 -20.83 -10.55
CA ALA A 279 10.47 -21.77 -11.39
C ALA A 279 9.72 -22.11 -12.69
N SER A 280 10.41 -22.12 -13.83
CA SER A 280 9.84 -22.52 -15.13
C SER A 280 8.56 -21.77 -15.50
N ALA A 281 8.44 -20.51 -15.10
CA ALA A 281 7.25 -19.70 -15.33
C ALA A 281 7.31 -19.06 -16.74
N PRO A 282 6.34 -19.35 -17.62
CA PRO A 282 6.31 -18.78 -18.97
C PRO A 282 5.86 -17.32 -18.95
N PHE A 283 6.43 -16.54 -19.86
CA PHE A 283 6.08 -15.15 -20.20
C PHE A 283 5.69 -15.09 -21.67
N ASP A 284 4.47 -14.61 -21.95
CA ASP A 284 3.91 -14.47 -23.29
C ASP A 284 4.49 -13.25 -24.00
N GLY A 285 5.10 -13.44 -25.17
CA GLY A 285 5.94 -12.47 -25.86
C GLY A 285 5.18 -11.39 -26.61
N ARG A 286 4.32 -10.63 -25.92
CA ARG A 286 3.35 -9.71 -26.55
C ARG A 286 3.47 -8.25 -26.13
N LEU A 287 4.41 -7.90 -25.24
CA LEU A 287 4.54 -6.49 -24.82
C LEU A 287 4.83 -5.61 -26.04
N THR A 288 4.12 -4.48 -26.12
CA THR A 288 4.31 -3.44 -27.13
C THR A 288 4.74 -2.13 -26.48
N THR A 289 4.10 -1.77 -25.36
CA THR A 289 4.54 -0.70 -24.47
C THR A 289 4.87 -1.32 -23.12
N VAL A 290 6.15 -1.29 -22.74
CA VAL A 290 6.63 -1.89 -21.48
C VAL A 290 6.24 -1.02 -20.29
N LEU A 291 6.47 0.29 -20.41
CA LEU A 291 6.19 1.26 -19.37
C LEU A 291 6.13 2.66 -19.96
N GLU A 292 5.03 3.37 -19.71
CA GLU A 292 4.95 4.82 -19.77
C GLU A 292 4.62 5.32 -18.37
N PHE A 293 5.54 6.03 -17.72
CA PHE A 293 5.33 6.50 -16.35
C PHE A 293 6.24 7.70 -16.00
N GLY A 294 5.62 8.81 -15.59
CA GLY A 294 6.30 10.04 -15.21
C GLY A 294 6.33 10.28 -13.70
N ARG A 295 7.47 10.77 -13.20
CA ARG A 295 7.66 11.27 -11.83
C ARG A 295 8.45 12.58 -11.84
N SER A 296 8.03 13.55 -11.04
CA SER A 296 8.60 14.90 -11.03
C SER A 296 8.56 15.52 -9.65
N ILE A 297 9.63 16.23 -9.28
CA ILE A 297 9.66 17.19 -8.16
C ILE A 297 9.66 18.63 -8.68
N VAL A 298 9.27 18.83 -9.94
CA VAL A 298 9.11 20.11 -10.60
C VAL A 298 7.63 20.31 -10.92
N ASP A 299 7.08 21.45 -10.50
CA ASP A 299 5.75 21.91 -10.91
C ASP A 299 5.85 23.27 -11.65
N SER A 300 4.70 23.87 -11.98
CA SER A 300 4.64 25.13 -12.72
C SER A 300 5.21 26.35 -11.95
N SER A 301 5.36 26.22 -10.63
CA SER A 301 5.75 27.26 -9.69
C SER A 301 7.06 26.97 -8.93
N ARG A 302 7.41 25.70 -8.70
CA ARG A 302 8.51 25.28 -7.80
C ARG A 302 9.39 24.19 -8.42
N VAL A 303 10.60 24.07 -7.89
CA VAL A 303 11.55 22.98 -8.16
C VAL A 303 11.99 22.41 -6.82
N GLY A 304 11.94 21.09 -6.68
CA GLY A 304 12.46 20.36 -5.53
C GLY A 304 11.53 20.24 -4.34
N ILE A 305 10.31 20.76 -4.44
CA ILE A 305 9.31 20.75 -3.37
C ILE A 305 8.07 20.05 -3.89
N GLY A 306 7.59 19.08 -3.13
CA GLY A 306 6.48 18.22 -3.53
C GLY A 306 6.88 17.12 -4.51
N PHE A 307 5.93 16.24 -4.80
CA PHE A 307 6.12 15.10 -5.68
C PHE A 307 4.86 14.93 -6.53
N GLN A 308 5.05 14.66 -7.80
CA GLN A 308 4.00 14.35 -8.75
C GLN A 308 4.36 13.05 -9.47
N ALA A 309 3.40 12.14 -9.52
CA ALA A 309 3.47 10.94 -10.36
C ALA A 309 2.27 10.95 -11.30
N ASP A 310 2.52 10.62 -12.57
CA ASP A 310 1.47 10.48 -13.57
C ASP A 310 0.76 9.14 -13.41
N GLU A 311 -0.46 9.03 -13.94
CA GLU A 311 -1.00 7.70 -14.26
C GLU A 311 -0.23 7.14 -15.46
N GLY A 312 0.27 5.92 -15.33
CA GLY A 312 1.05 5.26 -16.37
C GLY A 312 0.26 4.23 -17.16
N GLN A 313 0.92 3.62 -18.13
CA GLN A 313 0.36 2.51 -18.90
C GLN A 313 1.38 1.45 -19.31
N ILE A 314 0.85 0.24 -19.55
CA ILE A 314 1.50 -0.92 -20.17
C ILE A 314 0.58 -1.38 -21.29
N ALA A 315 1.12 -1.80 -22.43
CA ALA A 315 0.32 -2.31 -23.54
C ALA A 315 0.91 -3.60 -24.12
N PHE A 316 0.03 -4.47 -24.63
CA PHE A 316 0.42 -5.71 -25.29
C PHE A 316 -0.51 -6.07 -26.44
N ALA A 317 0.04 -6.78 -27.42
CA ALA A 317 -0.66 -7.20 -28.63
C ALA A 317 -1.76 -8.24 -28.34
N ASN A 318 -2.92 -8.06 -28.96
CA ASN A 318 -4.09 -8.92 -28.89
C ASN A 318 -4.80 -9.03 -30.25
N ASP A 319 -4.05 -8.94 -31.34
CA ASP A 319 -4.54 -9.03 -32.73
C ASP A 319 -5.19 -10.38 -33.07
N ASP A 320 -4.89 -11.42 -32.29
CA ASP A 320 -5.49 -12.76 -32.40
C ASP A 320 -6.63 -13.02 -31.40
N GLY A 321 -6.97 -12.04 -30.55
CA GLY A 321 -8.03 -12.14 -29.54
C GLY A 321 -7.71 -13.09 -28.38
N ALA A 322 -6.44 -13.47 -28.17
CA ALA A 322 -6.04 -14.38 -27.10
C ALA A 322 -6.43 -13.91 -25.69
N TYR A 323 -6.53 -12.59 -25.49
CA TYR A 323 -6.83 -11.94 -24.21
C TYR A 323 -8.25 -11.41 -24.08
N ASP A 324 -9.11 -11.53 -25.10
CA ASP A 324 -10.50 -11.05 -25.06
C ASP A 324 -11.23 -11.61 -23.85
N ARG A 325 -11.16 -12.94 -23.68
CA ARG A 325 -11.79 -13.63 -22.56
C ARG A 325 -11.11 -13.31 -21.22
N TYR A 326 -9.84 -12.94 -21.20
CA TYR A 326 -9.18 -12.51 -19.96
C TYR A 326 -9.73 -11.17 -19.48
N VAL A 327 -9.86 -10.20 -20.39
CA VAL A 327 -10.38 -8.85 -20.08
C VAL A 327 -11.80 -8.90 -19.52
N ASP A 328 -12.66 -9.77 -20.08
CA ASP A 328 -14.04 -9.94 -19.62
C ASP A 328 -14.15 -10.66 -18.26
N LEU A 329 -13.25 -11.60 -17.99
CA LEU A 329 -13.38 -12.51 -16.86
C LEU A 329 -12.55 -12.12 -15.65
N TYR A 330 -11.58 -11.22 -15.77
CA TYR A 330 -10.68 -10.89 -14.67
C TYR A 330 -10.73 -9.40 -14.31
N ALA A 331 -10.64 -9.15 -13.01
CA ALA A 331 -10.51 -7.82 -12.42
C ALA A 331 -9.04 -7.58 -12.06
N VAL A 332 -8.52 -6.42 -12.44
CA VAL A 332 -7.13 -5.98 -12.20
C VAL A 332 -7.05 -4.76 -11.26
N ASP A 333 -8.17 -4.14 -10.94
CA ASP A 333 -8.25 -2.94 -10.12
C ASP A 333 -7.60 -3.11 -8.74
N GLY A 334 -6.68 -2.22 -8.41
CA GLY A 334 -5.91 -2.23 -7.16
C GLY A 334 -4.92 -3.38 -7.02
N ARG A 335 -4.72 -4.20 -8.06
CA ARG A 335 -3.85 -5.38 -7.99
C ARG A 335 -2.41 -5.06 -8.32
N PRO A 336 -1.44 -5.74 -7.69
CA PRO A 336 -0.02 -5.48 -7.92
C PRO A 336 0.40 -5.68 -9.39
N VAL A 337 1.23 -4.76 -9.85
CA VAL A 337 1.97 -4.83 -11.12
C VAL A 337 3.45 -4.64 -10.83
N THR A 338 4.27 -5.54 -11.36
CA THR A 338 5.73 -5.41 -11.32
C THR A 338 6.29 -5.49 -12.73
N VAL A 339 7.11 -4.52 -13.11
CA VAL A 339 7.84 -4.50 -14.38
C VAL A 339 9.32 -4.66 -14.08
N ARG A 340 9.97 -5.58 -14.78
CA ARG A 340 11.40 -5.86 -14.64
C ARG A 340 12.11 -5.83 -15.99
N VAL A 341 13.41 -5.60 -15.94
CA VAL A 341 14.33 -5.75 -17.07
C VAL A 341 15.56 -6.55 -16.66
N GLY A 342 15.99 -7.48 -17.50
CA GLY A 342 17.22 -8.22 -17.27
C GLY A 342 17.75 -8.96 -18.49
N ARG A 343 18.93 -9.56 -18.40
CA ARG A 343 19.36 -10.51 -19.44
C ARG A 343 18.68 -11.85 -19.21
N LYS A 344 18.38 -12.57 -20.30
CA LYS A 344 17.80 -13.92 -20.24
C LYS A 344 18.71 -14.95 -19.53
N ALA A 345 20.01 -14.69 -19.46
CA ALA A 345 21.00 -15.57 -18.84
C ALA A 345 21.17 -15.31 -17.32
N ASP A 346 20.74 -14.14 -16.85
CA ASP A 346 20.87 -13.75 -15.45
C ASP A 346 19.67 -14.31 -14.66
N PRO A 347 19.84 -14.69 -13.37
CA PRO A 347 18.73 -15.11 -12.52
C PRO A 347 17.59 -14.08 -12.49
N PHE A 348 16.34 -14.54 -12.50
CA PHE A 348 15.18 -13.63 -12.49
C PHE A 348 15.11 -12.75 -11.23
N SER A 349 15.72 -13.20 -10.13
CA SER A 349 15.90 -12.40 -8.91
C SER A 349 16.76 -11.15 -9.13
N ASP A 350 17.67 -11.22 -10.10
CA ASP A 350 18.67 -10.19 -10.38
C ASP A 350 18.17 -9.19 -11.44
N HIS A 351 17.00 -9.47 -12.05
CA HIS A 351 16.35 -8.55 -12.97
C HIS A 351 15.94 -7.28 -12.23
N LEU A 352 16.33 -6.13 -12.79
CA LEU A 352 16.07 -4.81 -12.22
C LEU A 352 14.58 -4.52 -12.24
N VAL A 353 14.00 -4.20 -11.08
CA VAL A 353 12.63 -3.68 -10.98
C VAL A 353 12.63 -2.23 -11.47
N ILE A 354 11.88 -1.96 -12.54
CA ILE A 354 11.73 -0.62 -13.12
C ILE A 354 10.37 0.01 -12.82
N PHE A 355 9.41 -0.78 -12.36
CA PHE A 355 8.16 -0.27 -11.81
C PHE A 355 7.54 -1.30 -10.85
N ARG A 356 7.02 -0.81 -9.73
CA ARG A 356 6.17 -1.58 -8.80
C ARG A 356 5.03 -0.69 -8.32
N GLY A 357 3.82 -1.06 -8.70
CA GLY A 357 2.62 -0.28 -8.42
C GLY A 357 1.37 -1.15 -8.45
N VAL A 358 0.24 -0.55 -8.81
CA VAL A 358 -1.04 -1.24 -8.97
C VAL A 358 -1.69 -0.93 -10.32
N ALA A 359 -2.44 -1.88 -10.85
CA ALA A 359 -3.31 -1.65 -11.99
C ALA A 359 -4.59 -0.90 -11.55
N LEU A 360 -5.04 0.02 -12.39
CA LEU A 360 -6.28 0.76 -12.22
C LEU A 360 -7.43 0.09 -12.97
N ASP A 361 -7.17 -0.22 -14.24
CA ASP A 361 -8.11 -0.87 -15.16
C ASP A 361 -7.33 -1.41 -16.36
N TRP A 362 -7.99 -2.21 -17.19
CA TRP A 362 -7.50 -2.62 -18.50
C TRP A 362 -8.58 -2.47 -19.57
N THR A 363 -8.18 -2.07 -20.77
CA THR A 363 -9.09 -1.89 -21.90
C THR A 363 -8.57 -2.65 -23.10
N ALA A 364 -9.46 -3.35 -23.80
CA ALA A 364 -9.15 -4.03 -25.06
C ALA A 364 -9.64 -3.17 -26.24
N GLY A 365 -8.71 -2.83 -27.13
CA GLY A 365 -9.03 -2.42 -28.50
C GLY A 365 -8.97 -3.62 -29.46
N ASP A 366 -9.13 -3.35 -30.76
CA ASP A 366 -9.16 -4.41 -31.79
C ASP A 366 -7.85 -5.21 -31.87
N ASP A 367 -6.69 -4.58 -31.62
CA ASP A 367 -5.36 -5.20 -31.77
C ASP A 367 -4.48 -5.15 -30.49
N VAL A 368 -4.90 -4.41 -29.46
CA VAL A 368 -4.06 -4.10 -28.29
C VAL A 368 -4.89 -4.06 -27.01
N VAL A 369 -4.35 -4.64 -25.94
CA VAL A 369 -4.85 -4.42 -24.58
C VAL A 369 -3.94 -3.42 -23.86
N THR A 370 -4.54 -2.43 -23.22
CA THR A 370 -3.85 -1.40 -22.42
C THR A 370 -4.20 -1.57 -20.96
N VAL A 371 -3.20 -1.65 -20.09
CA VAL A 371 -3.36 -1.67 -18.63
C VAL A 371 -2.92 -0.31 -18.09
N ARG A 372 -3.85 0.42 -17.46
CA ARG A 372 -3.53 1.65 -16.75
C ARG A 372 -2.98 1.31 -15.38
N ILE A 373 -1.93 2.01 -14.96
CA ILE A 373 -1.21 1.76 -13.72
C ILE A 373 -0.99 3.05 -12.94
N ARG A 374 -0.79 2.93 -11.63
CA ARG A 374 -0.32 4.01 -10.77
C ARG A 374 0.66 3.48 -9.72
N ASP A 375 1.41 4.38 -9.10
CA ASP A 375 2.26 4.03 -7.97
C ASP A 375 1.45 3.69 -6.71
N ARG A 376 2.16 3.58 -5.58
CA ARG A 376 1.61 3.22 -4.27
C ARG A 376 1.20 4.46 -3.45
N GLY A 377 1.08 5.64 -4.06
CA GLY A 377 0.64 6.88 -3.40
C GLY A 377 -0.69 6.73 -2.66
N PHE A 378 -1.59 5.89 -3.17
CA PHE A 378 -2.89 5.59 -2.57
C PHE A 378 -2.83 5.00 -1.15
N LEU A 379 -1.69 4.47 -0.72
CA LEU A 379 -1.49 4.01 0.66
C LEU A 379 -1.48 5.18 1.66
N LEU A 380 -1.18 6.39 1.18
CA LEU A 380 -1.16 7.62 1.97
C LEU A 380 -2.48 8.40 1.86
N ASP A 381 -3.39 8.00 0.97
CA ASP A 381 -4.74 8.59 0.79
C ASP A 381 -5.72 8.13 1.88
N VAL A 382 -5.22 8.02 3.12
CA VAL A 382 -5.99 7.66 4.32
C VAL A 382 -6.02 8.86 5.26
N PRO A 383 -7.07 9.04 6.06
CA PRO A 383 -7.14 10.16 7.01
C PRO A 383 -5.97 10.13 7.99
N ALA A 384 -5.24 11.24 8.13
CA ALA A 384 -4.11 11.35 9.06
C ALA A 384 -4.53 11.19 10.53
N GLN A 385 -5.80 11.46 10.83
CA GLN A 385 -6.43 11.11 12.09
C GLN A 385 -7.60 10.14 11.84
N PRO A 386 -7.43 8.82 12.00
CA PRO A 386 -8.50 7.84 11.76
C PRO A 386 -9.55 7.82 12.87
N ASN A 387 -9.21 8.24 14.09
CA ASN A 387 -10.07 8.08 15.26
C ASN A 387 -11.14 9.16 15.35
N LEU A 388 -12.39 8.71 15.52
CA LEU A 388 -13.58 9.55 15.67
C LEU A 388 -14.09 9.53 17.10
N TYR A 389 -14.73 10.62 17.52
CA TYR A 389 -15.52 10.64 18.75
C TYR A 389 -16.81 9.84 18.58
N ALA A 390 -17.13 8.98 19.56
CA ALA A 390 -18.38 8.22 19.56
C ALA A 390 -19.61 9.03 20.02
N GLY A 391 -19.43 10.20 20.65
CA GLY A 391 -20.54 11.05 21.11
C GLY A 391 -21.32 10.52 22.32
N THR A 392 -20.79 9.50 23.01
CA THR A 392 -21.48 8.77 24.09
C THR A 392 -21.33 9.39 25.49
N GLY A 393 -20.65 10.53 25.59
CA GLY A 393 -20.30 11.23 26.84
C GLY A 393 -18.91 10.84 27.38
N GLY A 394 -18.43 11.62 28.35
CA GLY A 394 -17.13 11.38 28.99
C GLY A 394 -15.95 11.70 28.06
N ALA A 395 -15.04 10.74 27.89
CA ALA A 395 -13.87 10.89 27.01
C ALA A 395 -14.27 11.00 25.52
N GLU A 396 -15.44 10.46 25.16
CA GLU A 396 -15.95 10.41 23.80
C GLU A 396 -16.80 11.62 23.40
N GLY A 397 -16.89 12.65 24.25
CA GLY A 397 -17.67 13.85 23.95
C GLY A 397 -19.18 13.65 24.00
N GLY A 398 -19.97 14.72 24.00
CA GLY A 398 -21.41 14.62 23.80
C GLY A 398 -21.80 14.40 22.34
N ALA A 399 -23.10 14.35 22.06
CA ALA A 399 -23.63 14.15 20.71
C ALA A 399 -23.15 15.20 19.69
N GLU A 400 -22.69 16.37 20.15
CA GLU A 400 -22.10 17.42 19.30
C GLU A 400 -20.73 17.07 18.71
N LEU A 401 -20.06 16.04 19.26
CA LEU A 401 -18.78 15.55 18.78
C LEU A 401 -18.92 14.25 17.97
N GLU A 402 -20.08 13.60 17.96
CA GLU A 402 -20.29 12.32 17.27
C GLU A 402 -19.82 12.38 15.80
N GLY A 403 -18.93 11.46 15.43
CA GLY A 403 -18.40 11.34 14.07
C GLY A 403 -17.30 12.34 13.71
N LYS A 404 -16.96 13.30 14.58
CA LYS A 404 -15.83 14.22 14.36
C LYS A 404 -14.51 13.56 14.70
N ARG A 405 -13.45 13.92 13.95
CA ARG A 405 -12.08 13.45 14.23
C ARG A 405 -11.53 14.07 15.52
N LYS A 406 -10.77 13.27 16.28
CA LYS A 406 -10.10 13.70 17.52
C LYS A 406 -8.88 14.60 17.21
N PRO A 407 -8.52 15.59 18.03
CA PRO A 407 -7.31 16.36 17.76
C PRO A 407 -6.05 15.49 17.89
N LEU A 408 -5.00 15.76 17.11
CA LEU A 408 -3.69 15.11 17.22
C LEU A 408 -2.60 16.17 17.28
N CYS A 409 -1.68 16.06 18.24
CA CYS A 409 -0.49 16.90 18.35
C CYS A 409 0.76 16.04 18.22
N LEU A 410 1.66 16.46 17.33
CA LEU A 410 2.93 15.80 17.03
C LEU A 410 4.07 16.80 17.23
N GLY A 411 5.08 16.43 18.00
CA GLY A 411 6.11 17.37 18.45
C GLY A 411 5.57 18.44 19.40
N GLN A 412 6.34 19.51 19.61
CA GLN A 412 5.95 20.57 20.53
C GLN A 412 5.04 21.61 19.88
N VAL A 413 3.73 21.44 20.03
CA VAL A 413 2.69 22.33 19.47
C VAL A 413 2.48 23.57 20.36
N ALA A 414 2.37 24.75 19.73
CA ALA A 414 2.06 26.01 20.38
C ALA A 414 0.67 26.53 19.97
N ALA A 415 -0.06 27.10 20.93
CA ALA A 415 -1.29 27.85 20.67
C ALA A 415 -2.33 27.13 19.79
N MET A 416 -2.77 25.95 20.22
CA MET A 416 -3.91 25.25 19.61
C MET A 416 -5.18 25.40 20.48
N GLU A 417 -6.36 25.28 19.86
CA GLU A 417 -7.63 25.19 20.57
C GLU A 417 -7.91 23.73 20.99
N PRO A 418 -8.01 23.44 22.31
CA PRO A 418 -8.24 22.09 22.79
C PRO A 418 -9.73 21.73 22.74
N THR A 419 -10.04 20.48 22.37
CA THR A 419 -11.40 20.00 22.24
C THR A 419 -12.07 19.82 23.60
N ARG A 420 -13.19 20.49 23.85
CA ARG A 420 -13.96 20.30 25.09
C ARG A 420 -14.80 19.02 25.04
N VAL A 421 -14.33 17.95 25.69
CA VAL A 421 -15.03 16.65 25.72
C VAL A 421 -16.03 16.52 26.87
N TYR A 422 -15.82 17.20 27.99
CA TYR A 422 -16.74 17.12 29.13
C TYR A 422 -16.98 18.46 29.81
N SER A 423 -18.11 19.08 29.48
CA SER A 423 -18.48 20.44 29.94
C SER A 423 -18.68 20.57 31.45
N SER A 424 -19.34 19.61 32.11
CA SER A 424 -19.69 19.71 33.54
C SER A 424 -18.48 19.69 34.48
N ILE A 425 -17.41 19.00 34.07
CA ILE A 425 -16.16 18.89 34.84
C ILE A 425 -14.97 19.60 34.18
N ARG A 426 -15.19 20.32 33.08
CA ARG A 426 -14.22 21.20 32.41
C ARG A 426 -12.98 20.42 31.94
N LEU A 427 -13.25 19.32 31.25
CA LEU A 427 -12.23 18.42 30.74
C LEU A 427 -12.13 18.58 29.23
N TYR A 428 -10.90 18.69 28.76
CA TYR A 428 -10.52 18.96 27.39
C TYR A 428 -9.53 17.92 26.91
N GLN A 429 -9.58 17.61 25.62
CA GLN A 429 -8.60 16.77 24.94
C GLN A 429 -7.63 17.66 24.17
N PHE A 430 -6.34 17.42 24.39
CA PHE A 430 -5.23 18.07 23.72
C PHE A 430 -4.74 17.23 22.53
N SER A 431 -4.55 15.94 22.72
CA SER A 431 -4.11 15.01 21.68
C SER A 431 -4.83 13.69 21.83
N ASP A 432 -4.86 12.91 20.75
CA ASP A 432 -5.35 11.55 20.73
C ASP A 432 -4.16 10.59 20.89
N GLY A 433 -3.98 10.10 22.12
CA GLY A 433 -2.90 9.19 22.46
C GLY A 433 -1.94 9.74 23.52
N PRO A 434 -0.86 9.01 23.80
CA PRO A 434 0.09 9.37 24.85
C PRO A 434 0.80 10.70 24.58
N ILE A 435 0.96 11.51 25.62
CA ILE A 435 1.72 12.77 25.59
C ILE A 435 2.68 12.84 26.76
N GLU A 436 3.80 13.54 26.58
CA GLU A 436 4.70 13.91 27.68
C GLU A 436 4.02 14.89 28.65
N GLY A 437 3.17 15.76 28.09
CA GLY A 437 2.28 16.65 28.84
C GLY A 437 1.81 17.82 27.99
N VAL A 438 1.16 18.78 28.64
CA VAL A 438 0.75 20.05 28.06
C VAL A 438 1.52 21.17 28.75
N ILE A 439 2.40 21.83 28.00
CA ILE A 439 3.11 23.01 28.49
C ILE A 439 2.25 24.22 28.19
N GLY A 440 1.80 24.94 29.23
CA GLY A 440 1.06 26.18 29.06
C GLY A 440 -0.38 25.95 28.63
N VAL A 441 -1.30 26.10 29.58
CA VAL A 441 -2.73 26.27 29.31
C VAL A 441 -3.08 27.70 29.64
N LEU A 442 -3.70 28.42 28.73
CA LEU A 442 -3.98 29.84 28.88
C LEU A 442 -5.47 30.12 28.69
N ASP A 443 -6.02 30.94 29.57
CA ASP A 443 -7.40 31.44 29.53
C ASP A 443 -7.36 32.95 29.24
N ARG A 444 -7.82 33.35 28.04
CA ARG A 444 -7.69 34.74 27.53
C ARG A 444 -6.27 35.30 27.62
N GLY A 445 -5.26 34.46 27.38
CA GLY A 445 -3.85 34.83 27.46
C GLY A 445 -3.24 34.83 28.86
N THR A 446 -4.02 34.51 29.90
CA THR A 446 -3.46 34.32 31.24
C THR A 446 -3.08 32.87 31.44
N VAL A 447 -1.79 32.61 31.73
CA VAL A 447 -1.27 31.27 32.00
C VAL A 447 -1.87 30.70 33.27
N LEU A 448 -2.48 29.51 33.16
CA LEU A 448 -2.93 28.70 34.29
C LEU A 448 -1.76 27.94 34.90
N THR A 449 -1.80 27.75 36.22
CA THR A 449 -0.71 27.07 36.92
C THR A 449 -0.84 25.55 36.77
N TYR A 450 0.22 24.89 36.30
CA TYR A 450 0.31 23.43 36.28
C TYR A 450 0.30 22.89 37.72
N GLN A 451 -0.61 21.97 38.02
CA GLN A 451 -0.73 21.38 39.35
C GLN A 451 -0.13 19.98 39.46
N ALA A 452 -0.46 19.08 38.52
CA ALA A 452 0.04 17.69 38.51
C ALA A 452 -0.33 16.96 37.21
N THR A 453 0.46 15.95 36.88
CA THR A 453 0.12 14.89 35.92
C THR A 453 -0.50 13.70 36.67
N VAL A 454 -1.53 13.10 36.10
CA VAL A 454 -2.12 11.82 36.51
C VAL A 454 -1.94 10.79 35.39
N THR A 455 -2.20 9.51 35.68
CA THR A 455 -1.94 8.41 34.72
C THR A 455 -2.83 8.49 33.50
N ASP A 456 -4.13 8.68 33.68
CA ASP A 456 -5.12 8.52 32.62
C ASP A 456 -6.35 9.44 32.83
N TYR A 457 -7.23 9.44 31.83
CA TYR A 457 -8.49 10.15 31.83
C TYR A 457 -9.36 9.83 33.06
N ALA A 458 -9.42 8.57 33.50
CA ALA A 458 -10.27 8.17 34.62
C ALA A 458 -9.78 8.76 35.95
N ALA A 459 -8.46 8.76 36.17
CA ALA A 459 -7.82 9.43 37.30
C ALA A 459 -8.03 10.95 37.24
N LEU A 460 -8.01 11.54 36.04
CA LEU A 460 -8.25 12.97 35.84
C LEU A 460 -9.70 13.35 36.17
N VAL A 461 -10.68 12.52 35.78
CA VAL A 461 -12.09 12.71 36.14
C VAL A 461 -12.26 12.68 37.66
N ALA A 462 -11.65 11.72 38.35
CA ALA A 462 -11.80 11.52 39.79
C ALA A 462 -11.12 12.59 40.67
N THR A 463 -10.18 13.35 40.11
CA THR A 463 -9.39 14.33 40.89
C THR A 463 -9.95 15.74 40.82
N ALA A 464 -9.91 16.45 41.96
CA ALA A 464 -10.19 17.88 42.00
C ALA A 464 -8.97 18.69 41.50
N VAL A 465 -9.26 19.85 40.92
CA VAL A 465 -8.28 20.84 40.46
C VAL A 465 -8.62 22.17 41.12
N THR A 466 -7.63 22.85 41.68
CA THR A 466 -7.84 24.14 42.35
C THR A 466 -8.04 25.25 41.32
N ALA A 467 -8.93 26.22 41.59
CA ALA A 467 -9.19 27.34 40.69
C ALA A 467 -7.89 28.09 40.34
N GLY A 468 -7.74 28.48 39.06
CA GLY A 468 -6.50 29.05 38.51
C GLY A 468 -5.44 28.02 38.09
N ASN A 469 -5.69 26.72 38.33
CA ASN A 469 -4.77 25.64 37.99
C ASN A 469 -5.38 24.67 36.97
N TYR A 470 -4.52 23.85 36.36
CA TYR A 470 -4.89 22.68 35.57
C TYR A 470 -4.14 21.42 36.02
N LYS A 471 -4.76 20.26 35.81
CA LYS A 471 -4.11 18.95 35.84
C LYS A 471 -4.19 18.33 34.46
N GLN A 472 -3.25 17.45 34.13
CA GLN A 472 -3.21 16.74 32.86
C GLN A 472 -3.07 15.24 33.08
N SER A 473 -3.41 14.44 32.08
CA SER A 473 -3.18 13.01 32.05
C SER A 473 -2.21 12.64 30.93
N GLN A 474 -1.55 11.49 31.06
CA GLN A 474 -0.58 11.02 30.05
C GLN A 474 -1.26 10.57 28.76
N ASP A 475 -2.57 10.33 28.74
CA ASP A 475 -3.36 9.92 27.58
C ASP A 475 -4.01 11.10 26.82
N GLY A 476 -3.46 12.31 26.96
CA GLY A 476 -3.80 13.41 26.06
C GLY A 476 -4.89 14.37 26.55
N TYR A 477 -5.28 14.33 27.84
CA TYR A 477 -6.35 15.18 28.39
C TYR A 477 -5.84 16.14 29.46
N PHE A 478 -6.59 17.23 29.67
CA PHE A 478 -6.41 18.10 30.82
C PHE A 478 -7.73 18.63 31.38
N LYS A 479 -7.70 19.02 32.65
CA LYS A 479 -8.86 19.45 33.44
C LYS A 479 -8.59 20.75 34.17
N LEU A 480 -9.55 21.67 34.12
CA LEU A 480 -9.46 23.01 34.70
C LEU A 480 -10.11 23.12 36.08
N GLY A 481 -9.49 23.90 36.97
CA GLY A 481 -10.02 24.15 38.32
C GLY A 481 -11.17 25.17 38.40
N SER A 482 -11.38 25.96 37.34
CA SER A 482 -12.45 26.96 37.22
C SER A 482 -13.00 26.97 35.80
N THR A 483 -14.22 27.48 35.60
CA THR A 483 -14.76 27.73 34.25
C THR A 483 -13.87 28.75 33.54
N PRO A 484 -13.46 28.52 32.28
CA PRO A 484 -12.73 29.51 31.51
C PRO A 484 -13.47 30.85 31.43
N ALA A 485 -12.72 31.94 31.50
CA ALA A 485 -13.23 33.30 31.34
C ALA A 485 -13.47 33.67 29.86
N GLY A 486 -12.85 32.94 28.93
CA GLY A 486 -13.03 33.11 27.48
C GLY A 486 -12.38 32.00 26.67
N ALA A 487 -11.73 32.38 25.57
CA ALA A 487 -11.01 31.45 24.71
C ALA A 487 -9.87 30.75 25.49
N LEU A 488 -9.79 29.43 25.31
CA LEU A 488 -8.82 28.57 25.96
C LEU A 488 -7.82 28.07 24.92
N PHE A 489 -6.56 28.00 25.31
CA PHE A 489 -5.52 27.48 24.45
C PHE A 489 -4.49 26.70 25.21
N ALA A 490 -3.88 25.76 24.51
CA ALA A 490 -2.91 24.85 25.06
C ALA A 490 -1.67 24.81 24.16
N GLY A 491 -0.52 24.57 24.77
CA GLY A 491 0.76 24.58 24.07
C GLY A 491 1.54 25.88 24.30
N SER A 492 2.82 25.73 24.58
CA SER A 492 3.72 26.80 24.98
C SER A 492 4.47 27.34 23.77
N ALA A 493 4.65 28.67 23.74
CA ALA A 493 5.52 29.34 22.79
C ALA A 493 7.03 29.15 23.06
N MET A 494 7.41 28.43 24.12
CA MET A 494 8.81 28.18 24.48
C MET A 494 9.07 26.68 24.56
N LEU A 495 10.21 26.24 24.02
CA LEU A 495 10.66 24.84 24.12
C LEU A 495 10.69 24.36 25.58
N GLY A 496 10.18 23.16 25.80
CA GLY A 496 10.33 22.44 27.05
C GLY A 496 11.65 21.66 27.11
N ASP A 497 11.99 21.14 28.29
CA ASP A 497 13.06 20.14 28.44
C ASP A 497 12.56 18.73 28.03
N TRP A 498 12.01 18.61 26.82
CA TRP A 498 11.42 17.38 26.27
C TRP A 498 12.20 16.88 25.06
N PRO A 499 11.98 15.63 24.62
CA PRO A 499 12.59 15.12 23.41
C PRO A 499 12.26 16.03 22.21
N VAL A 500 13.31 16.35 21.45
CA VAL A 500 13.19 17.05 20.16
C VAL A 500 12.73 16.04 19.12
N TYR A 501 11.75 16.43 18.30
CA TYR A 501 11.29 15.65 17.17
C TYR A 501 11.53 16.43 15.87
N ASN A 502 12.19 15.79 14.92
CA ASN A 502 12.40 16.35 13.59
C ASN A 502 11.31 15.89 12.61
N THR A 503 11.41 16.33 11.35
CA THR A 503 10.43 16.00 10.30
C THR A 503 10.28 14.49 10.10
N VAL A 504 11.37 13.73 10.09
CA VAL A 504 11.34 12.28 9.88
C VAL A 504 10.67 11.57 11.06
N ASP A 505 10.93 12.01 12.29
CA ASP A 505 10.26 11.50 13.49
C ASP A 505 8.75 11.69 13.41
N LEU A 506 8.28 12.88 13.01
CA LEU A 506 6.85 13.16 12.91
C LEU A 506 6.18 12.35 11.79
N ILE A 507 6.85 12.17 10.66
CA ILE A 507 6.37 11.32 9.56
C ILE A 507 6.22 9.87 10.05
N ARG A 508 7.20 9.32 10.78
CA ARG A 508 7.09 7.97 11.34
C ARG A 508 5.98 7.85 12.38
N GLN A 509 5.75 8.88 13.20
CA GLN A 509 4.62 8.90 14.13
C GLN A 509 3.27 8.92 13.39
N LEU A 510 3.14 9.69 12.30
CA LEU A 510 1.94 9.68 11.46
C LEU A 510 1.66 8.30 10.88
N PHE A 511 2.69 7.60 10.39
CA PHE A 511 2.52 6.25 9.85
C PHE A 511 2.08 5.28 10.94
N ALA A 512 2.76 5.27 12.09
CA ALA A 512 2.38 4.42 13.22
C ALA A 512 0.95 4.69 13.71
N HIS A 513 0.44 5.92 13.54
CA HIS A 513 -0.90 6.32 13.96
C HIS A 513 -1.98 5.96 12.93
N ALA A 514 -1.71 6.11 11.63
CA ALA A 514 -2.76 6.16 10.60
C ALA A 514 -2.50 5.35 9.32
N ALA A 515 -1.27 4.93 9.03
CA ALA A 515 -0.94 4.24 7.78
C ALA A 515 -0.38 2.83 8.02
N ASP A 516 -0.89 1.85 7.28
CA ASP A 516 -0.42 0.46 7.34
C ASP A 516 0.70 0.22 6.32
N LEU A 517 1.87 0.82 6.58
CA LEU A 517 3.08 0.62 5.76
C LEU A 517 4.00 -0.41 6.44
N ALA A 518 4.46 -1.40 5.66
CA ALA A 518 5.47 -2.34 6.12
C ALA A 518 6.88 -1.75 5.96
N ALA A 519 7.87 -2.34 6.64
CA ALA A 519 9.26 -1.90 6.49
C ALA A 519 9.77 -1.96 5.04
N ASP A 520 9.31 -2.96 4.26
CA ASP A 520 9.67 -3.10 2.84
C ASP A 520 9.02 -2.03 1.94
N ASP A 521 8.04 -1.28 2.45
CA ASP A 521 7.40 -0.16 1.74
C ASP A 521 8.19 1.15 1.91
N LEU A 522 9.23 1.19 2.75
CA LEU A 522 10.02 2.39 3.01
C LEU A 522 11.44 2.25 2.46
N ASP A 523 11.97 3.30 1.84
CA ASP A 523 13.40 3.41 1.59
C ASP A 523 14.08 4.03 2.82
N GLU A 524 14.39 3.17 3.80
CA GLU A 524 15.03 3.55 5.06
C GLU A 524 16.29 4.41 4.87
N SER A 525 17.05 4.19 3.79
CA SER A 525 18.25 4.97 3.52
C SER A 525 17.97 6.44 3.17
N SER A 526 16.85 6.69 2.49
CA SER A 526 16.39 8.03 2.18
C SER A 526 15.89 8.77 3.44
N PHE A 527 15.25 8.05 4.36
CA PHE A 527 14.82 8.59 5.66
C PHE A 527 16.02 9.00 6.49
N ASP A 528 17.03 8.12 6.61
CA ASP A 528 18.29 8.42 7.32
C ASP A 528 19.02 9.63 6.71
N ALA A 529 19.00 9.77 5.38
CA ALA A 529 19.63 10.90 4.71
C ALA A 529 18.92 12.24 5.02
N VAL A 530 17.59 12.26 5.06
CA VAL A 530 16.81 13.45 5.42
C VAL A 530 16.96 13.79 6.90
N ASP A 531 16.98 12.78 7.77
CA ASP A 531 17.20 12.94 9.22
C ASP A 531 18.52 13.66 9.52
N VAL A 532 19.60 13.25 8.85
CA VAL A 532 20.92 13.88 8.96
C VAL A 532 20.92 15.29 8.37
N ALA A 533 20.22 15.51 7.25
CA ALA A 533 20.21 16.79 6.56
C ALA A 533 19.34 17.85 7.28
N SER A 534 18.33 17.44 8.05
CA SER A 534 17.43 18.32 8.78
C SER A 534 17.02 17.75 10.15
N ALA A 535 17.88 17.96 11.14
CA ALA A 535 17.63 17.58 12.54
C ALA A 535 16.88 18.66 13.36
N ALA A 536 16.33 19.67 12.71
CA ALA A 536 15.65 20.79 13.35
C ALA A 536 14.34 20.37 14.02
N GLU A 537 13.99 21.01 15.13
CA GLU A 537 12.75 20.73 15.85
C GLU A 537 11.54 21.28 15.10
N VAL A 538 10.57 20.41 14.83
CA VAL A 538 9.32 20.76 14.15
C VAL A 538 8.09 20.36 14.96
N ASN A 539 6.94 20.92 14.61
CA ASN A 539 5.66 20.58 15.22
C ASN A 539 4.54 20.50 14.20
N PHE A 540 3.59 19.60 14.42
CA PHE A 540 2.44 19.39 13.55
C PHE A 540 1.18 19.14 14.38
N HIS A 541 0.06 19.73 13.98
CA HIS A 541 -1.21 19.58 14.68
C HIS A 541 -2.34 19.36 13.68
N LEU A 542 -3.14 18.34 13.94
CA LEU A 542 -4.43 18.13 13.30
C LEU A 542 -5.51 18.59 14.27
N ALA A 543 -6.27 19.60 13.86
CA ALA A 543 -7.37 20.12 14.66
C ALA A 543 -8.51 19.09 14.77
N GLN A 544 -9.49 19.37 15.64
CA GLN A 544 -10.73 18.59 15.64
C GLN A 544 -11.37 18.64 14.25
N ASP A 545 -11.84 17.47 13.79
CA ASP A 545 -12.53 17.31 12.51
C ASP A 545 -11.67 17.62 11.27
N ASP A 546 -10.34 17.69 11.43
CA ASP A 546 -9.41 17.85 10.31
C ASP A 546 -9.43 16.61 9.40
N ALA A 547 -9.71 16.82 8.11
CA ALA A 547 -9.88 15.76 7.13
C ALA A 547 -8.61 15.46 6.30
N SER A 548 -7.48 16.10 6.62
CA SER A 548 -6.23 15.93 5.89
C SER A 548 -5.79 14.46 5.84
N THR A 549 -5.25 14.05 4.69
CA THR A 549 -4.69 12.72 4.52
C THR A 549 -3.27 12.62 5.06
N VAL A 550 -2.78 11.40 5.27
CA VAL A 550 -1.36 11.17 5.61
C VAL A 550 -0.45 11.74 4.51
N GLY A 551 -0.83 11.57 3.24
CA GLY A 551 -0.07 12.11 2.11
C GLY A 551 0.05 13.64 2.14
N GLU A 552 -1.04 14.34 2.44
CA GLU A 552 -1.06 15.81 2.58
C GLU A 552 -0.18 16.26 3.75
N ALA A 553 -0.30 15.63 4.92
CA ALA A 553 0.52 15.97 6.08
C ALA A 553 2.03 15.74 5.85
N VAL A 554 2.40 14.64 5.17
CA VAL A 554 3.79 14.36 4.79
C VAL A 554 4.29 15.39 3.78
N ALA A 555 3.47 15.74 2.78
CA ALA A 555 3.84 16.75 1.79
C ALA A 555 4.08 18.12 2.42
N ASP A 556 3.23 18.54 3.37
CA ASP A 556 3.39 19.79 4.10
C ASP A 556 4.67 19.80 4.94
N LEU A 557 4.90 18.75 5.73
CA LEU A 557 6.10 18.59 6.55
C LEU A 557 7.39 18.64 5.72
N MET A 558 7.42 17.94 4.59
CA MET A 558 8.56 17.94 3.68
C MET A 558 8.74 19.28 2.96
N ALA A 559 7.65 19.93 2.55
CA ALA A 559 7.72 21.24 1.92
C ALA A 559 8.29 22.31 2.85
N GLY A 560 8.03 22.21 4.16
CA GLY A 560 8.59 23.09 5.18
C GLY A 560 10.12 23.08 5.26
N ILE A 561 10.76 21.97 4.90
CA ILE A 561 12.22 21.81 4.90
C ILE A 561 12.82 21.80 3.49
N GLY A 562 12.07 22.27 2.49
CA GLY A 562 12.50 22.31 1.09
C GLY A 562 12.73 20.93 0.48
N GLY A 563 11.93 19.95 0.90
CA GLY A 563 12.00 18.56 0.46
C GLY A 563 10.74 18.04 -0.22
N TRP A 564 10.76 16.75 -0.52
CA TRP A 564 9.74 16.00 -1.24
C TRP A 564 9.64 14.56 -0.72
N ALA A 565 8.48 13.94 -0.93
CA ALA A 565 8.22 12.54 -0.59
C ALA A 565 7.45 11.87 -1.72
N GLY A 566 7.87 10.69 -2.16
CA GLY A 566 7.23 9.98 -3.27
C GLY A 566 7.65 8.52 -3.36
N PHE A 567 7.04 7.76 -4.27
CA PHE A 567 7.39 6.34 -4.45
C PHE A 567 8.42 6.14 -5.56
N ASN A 568 9.47 5.38 -5.24
CA ASN A 568 10.53 5.03 -6.17
C ASN A 568 10.13 3.85 -7.09
N ARG A 569 11.01 3.46 -8.03
CA ARG A 569 10.72 2.37 -9.00
C ARG A 569 10.45 1.02 -8.34
N ARG A 570 10.99 0.81 -7.12
CA ARG A 570 10.78 -0.42 -6.32
C ARG A 570 9.48 -0.40 -5.53
N GLY A 571 8.69 0.67 -5.64
CA GLY A 571 7.45 0.87 -4.90
C GLY A 571 7.68 1.18 -3.43
N GLN A 572 8.85 1.73 -3.08
CA GLN A 572 9.18 2.17 -1.73
C GLN A 572 9.00 3.68 -1.63
N LEU A 573 8.42 4.16 -0.52
CA LEU A 573 8.35 5.57 -0.21
C LEU A 573 9.76 6.08 0.11
N GLU A 574 10.20 7.08 -0.65
CA GLU A 574 11.48 7.75 -0.48
C GLU A 574 11.26 9.23 -0.12
N LEU A 575 12.18 9.78 0.68
CA LEU A 575 12.22 11.18 1.07
C LEU A 575 13.48 11.84 0.50
N GLY A 576 13.41 13.13 0.19
CA GLY A 576 14.59 13.89 -0.20
C GLY A 576 14.51 15.37 0.13
N ILE A 577 15.65 15.99 0.42
CA ILE A 577 15.81 17.46 0.49
C ILE A 577 16.45 17.92 -0.82
N PHE A 578 15.81 18.87 -1.51
CA PHE A 578 16.35 19.36 -2.76
C PHE A 578 17.55 20.28 -2.51
N ALA A 579 18.73 19.87 -2.95
CA ALA A 579 19.98 20.59 -2.74
C ALA A 579 20.68 20.93 -4.07
N ALA A 580 21.66 21.83 -4.00
CA ALA A 580 22.53 22.12 -5.14
C ALA A 580 23.34 20.87 -5.54
N PRO A 581 23.62 20.64 -6.83
CA PRO A 581 24.45 19.53 -7.27
C PRO A 581 25.83 19.55 -6.61
N ALA A 582 26.13 18.52 -5.82
CA ALA A 582 27.39 18.37 -5.08
C ALA A 582 27.61 16.89 -4.71
N GLY A 583 28.82 16.55 -4.26
CA GLY A 583 29.16 15.19 -3.84
C GLY A 583 29.52 14.27 -5.02
N ASP A 584 29.46 12.97 -4.76
CA ASP A 584 29.81 11.94 -5.73
C ASP A 584 28.64 11.68 -6.69
N ALA A 585 28.93 11.62 -7.99
CA ALA A 585 27.93 11.29 -9.00
C ALA A 585 27.63 9.78 -8.97
N VAL A 586 26.33 9.42 -8.99
CA VAL A 586 25.90 8.00 -9.05
C VAL A 586 26.15 7.39 -10.43
N ALA A 587 26.21 8.23 -11.46
CA ALA A 587 26.48 7.84 -12.84
C ALA A 587 27.08 9.03 -13.63
N ALA A 588 27.84 8.71 -14.66
CA ALA A 588 28.37 9.67 -15.62
C ALA A 588 27.81 9.38 -17.01
N PHE A 589 27.35 10.43 -17.68
CA PHE A 589 26.80 10.37 -19.04
C PHE A 589 27.56 11.32 -19.95
N ASP A 590 28.06 10.78 -21.06
CA ASP A 590 28.73 11.57 -22.08
C ASP A 590 27.91 11.64 -23.38
N ARG A 591 28.53 12.17 -24.44
CA ARG A 591 27.86 12.33 -25.74
C ARG A 591 27.43 11.00 -26.37
N THR A 592 28.03 9.88 -25.97
CA THR A 592 27.66 8.54 -26.44
C THR A 592 26.41 8.00 -25.75
N ASP A 593 26.18 8.38 -24.48
CA ASP A 593 24.97 8.01 -23.76
C ASP A 593 23.78 8.93 -24.08
N ILE A 594 24.05 10.21 -24.36
CA ILE A 594 23.03 11.26 -24.51
C ILE A 594 22.56 11.35 -25.96
N ILE A 595 21.31 10.96 -26.21
CA ILE A 595 20.64 11.07 -27.51
C ILE A 595 20.37 12.55 -27.81
N GLU A 596 19.61 13.20 -26.92
CA GLU A 596 19.25 14.61 -27.01
C GLU A 596 19.44 15.31 -25.67
N LEU A 597 19.86 16.58 -25.71
CA LEU A 597 19.91 17.46 -24.53
C LEU A 597 19.35 18.82 -24.90
N ARG A 598 18.37 19.31 -24.14
CA ARG A 598 17.77 20.65 -24.30
C ARG A 598 17.77 21.42 -23.00
N ARG A 599 18.00 22.74 -23.07
CA ARG A 599 17.92 23.65 -21.93
C ARG A 599 16.49 24.15 -21.76
N GLU A 600 15.99 24.13 -20.53
CA GLU A 600 14.65 24.56 -20.16
C GLU A 600 14.72 25.75 -19.17
N SER A 601 13.64 26.52 -19.13
CA SER A 601 13.48 27.60 -18.15
C SER A 601 13.13 27.01 -16.79
N LEU A 602 13.56 27.71 -15.72
CA LEU A 602 13.06 27.41 -14.39
C LEU A 602 11.57 27.84 -14.29
N PRO A 603 10.78 27.19 -13.41
CA PRO A 603 9.38 27.56 -13.13
C PRO A 603 9.19 29.02 -12.72
N GLU A 604 8.00 29.58 -12.97
CA GLU A 604 7.74 31.02 -12.80
C GLU A 604 7.82 31.51 -11.34
N GLY A 605 7.65 30.62 -10.36
CA GLY A 605 7.78 30.98 -8.94
C GLY A 605 9.23 31.17 -8.48
N VAL A 606 10.20 30.62 -9.22
CA VAL A 606 11.64 30.72 -8.92
C VAL A 606 12.45 31.37 -10.06
N TRP A 607 11.76 31.86 -11.10
CA TRP A 607 12.36 32.59 -12.21
C TRP A 607 11.55 33.83 -12.64
N PRO A 608 12.17 35.00 -12.86
CA PRO A 608 13.55 35.40 -12.50
C PRO A 608 13.93 35.11 -11.03
N PRO A 609 15.23 35.05 -10.68
CA PRO A 609 15.65 34.51 -9.39
C PRO A 609 15.06 35.32 -8.22
N PRO A 610 14.63 34.65 -7.12
CA PRO A 610 14.22 35.34 -5.92
C PRO A 610 15.37 36.10 -5.27
N TYR A 611 15.16 37.38 -4.92
CA TYR A 611 16.15 38.16 -4.16
C TYR A 611 15.99 37.98 -2.66
N ARG A 612 14.85 37.45 -2.20
CA ARG A 612 14.55 37.22 -0.80
C ARG A 612 13.77 35.93 -0.62
N TRP A 613 14.16 35.17 0.40
CA TRP A 613 13.40 34.04 0.93
C TRP A 613 12.97 34.33 2.36
N ARG A 614 11.74 33.95 2.69
CA ARG A 614 11.16 34.04 4.02
C ARG A 614 10.69 32.65 4.43
N VAL A 615 11.02 32.23 5.65
CA VAL A 615 10.66 30.92 6.18
C VAL A 615 9.97 31.12 7.52
N ALA A 616 8.82 30.48 7.67
CA ALA A 616 8.05 30.52 8.90
C ALA A 616 8.71 29.70 10.01
N TYR A 617 8.58 30.19 11.24
CA TYR A 617 8.88 29.43 12.45
C TYR A 617 7.89 29.83 13.53
N HIS A 618 7.84 29.08 14.62
CA HIS A 618 6.97 29.38 15.76
C HIS A 618 5.50 29.46 15.34
N ARG A 619 5.00 28.36 14.77
CA ARG A 619 3.61 28.31 14.30
C ARG A 619 2.64 28.33 15.47
N ASN A 620 1.72 29.28 15.45
CA ASN A 620 0.53 29.30 16.30
C ASN A 620 -0.62 28.71 15.50
N TRP A 621 -1.14 27.58 15.97
CA TRP A 621 -2.17 26.83 15.25
C TRP A 621 -3.55 27.51 15.29
N GLU A 622 -3.76 28.38 16.28
CA GLU A 622 -4.90 29.27 16.42
C GLU A 622 -4.39 30.69 16.73
N THR A 623 -5.02 31.71 16.13
CA THR A 623 -4.69 33.12 16.40
C THR A 623 -5.66 33.75 17.39
N PHE A 624 -5.15 34.53 18.35
CA PHE A 624 -5.97 35.07 19.44
C PHE A 624 -6.27 36.56 19.30
N ASN A 625 -7.54 36.93 19.51
CA ASN A 625 -7.98 38.33 19.55
C ASN A 625 -8.68 38.72 20.88
N ASP A 626 -8.81 37.79 21.82
CA ASP A 626 -9.38 38.02 23.14
C ASP A 626 -8.33 37.93 24.26
N TRP A 627 -7.96 39.09 24.82
CA TRP A 627 -6.85 39.23 25.76
C TRP A 627 -7.31 39.81 27.10
N ALA A 628 -6.89 39.20 28.20
CA ALA A 628 -7.03 39.78 29.53
C ALA A 628 -6.16 41.04 29.66
N ALA A 629 -6.64 42.05 30.40
CA ALA A 629 -5.93 43.32 30.56
C ALA A 629 -4.54 43.21 31.23
N SER A 630 -4.26 42.09 31.89
CA SER A 630 -2.96 41.79 32.51
C SER A 630 -1.92 41.22 31.54
N VAL A 631 -2.29 40.84 30.32
CA VAL A 631 -1.36 40.27 29.34
C VAL A 631 -0.50 41.37 28.72
N PRO A 632 0.85 41.26 28.76
CA PRO A 632 1.72 42.21 28.09
C PRO A 632 1.49 42.24 26.57
N ALA A 633 1.53 43.42 25.97
CA ALA A 633 1.36 43.59 24.51
C ALA A 633 2.36 42.73 23.71
N SER A 634 3.61 42.61 24.15
CA SER A 634 4.62 41.78 23.50
C SER A 634 4.29 40.28 23.48
N ILE A 635 3.50 39.79 24.45
CA ILE A 635 3.01 38.41 24.46
C ILE A 635 1.78 38.30 23.54
N ALA A 636 0.88 39.27 23.57
CA ALA A 636 -0.27 39.30 22.67
C ALA A 636 0.14 39.37 21.18
N ASP A 637 1.19 40.14 20.86
CA ASP A 637 1.73 40.28 19.51
C ASP A 637 2.32 38.97 18.95
N LEU A 638 2.83 38.09 19.83
CA LEU A 638 3.38 36.78 19.46
C LEU A 638 2.29 35.83 18.98
N TYR A 639 1.16 35.80 19.68
CA TYR A 639 0.04 34.87 19.47
C TYR A 639 -1.08 35.41 18.58
N THR A 640 -0.99 36.67 18.16
CA THR A 640 -1.88 37.27 17.13
C THR A 640 -1.39 36.99 15.72
N GLN A 641 -0.13 36.59 15.55
CA GLN A 641 0.44 36.17 14.26
C GLN A 641 0.36 34.65 14.14
N PRO A 642 0.02 34.09 12.96
CA PRO A 642 -0.02 32.64 12.76
C PRO A 642 1.37 31.98 12.82
N TYR A 643 2.43 32.76 12.55
CA TYR A 643 3.82 32.35 12.66
C TYR A 643 4.72 33.59 12.67
N LEU A 644 5.97 33.41 13.06
CA LEU A 644 7.04 34.40 12.87
C LEU A 644 7.86 34.07 11.61
N LEU A 645 8.66 35.02 11.13
CA LEU A 645 9.42 34.89 9.88
C LEU A 645 10.91 35.15 10.10
N SER A 646 11.74 34.23 9.64
CA SER A 646 13.17 34.47 9.36
C SER A 646 13.35 34.71 7.86
N SER A 647 14.34 35.51 7.46
CA SER A 647 14.54 35.84 6.05
C SER A 647 16.01 35.99 5.67
N ALA A 648 16.35 35.63 4.44
CA ALA A 648 17.62 35.91 3.80
C ALA A 648 17.38 36.69 2.50
N SER A 649 18.22 37.68 2.19
CA SER A 649 18.09 38.49 0.96
C SER A 649 19.42 38.92 0.36
N ASP A 650 19.43 39.19 -0.95
CA ASP A 650 20.57 39.70 -1.72
C ASP A 650 20.17 40.93 -2.56
N ASP A 651 20.62 42.12 -2.12
CA ASP A 651 20.36 43.39 -2.80
C ASP A 651 21.11 43.52 -4.15
N TYR A 652 22.24 42.84 -4.33
CA TYR A 652 22.96 42.85 -5.61
C TYR A 652 22.18 42.06 -6.66
N LEU A 653 21.56 40.96 -6.26
CA LEU A 653 20.68 40.19 -7.14
C LEU A 653 19.48 41.04 -7.58
N LEU A 654 18.84 41.76 -6.65
CA LEU A 654 17.75 42.69 -6.96
C LEU A 654 18.18 43.80 -7.94
N ALA A 655 19.39 44.33 -7.78
CA ALA A 655 19.94 45.35 -8.69
C ALA A 655 20.22 44.80 -10.11
N ASN A 656 20.70 43.54 -10.20
CA ASN A 656 21.00 42.88 -11.48
C ASN A 656 19.75 42.33 -12.19
N HIS A 657 18.70 42.00 -11.44
CA HIS A 657 17.45 41.44 -11.95
C HIS A 657 16.27 42.32 -11.53
N PRO A 658 15.86 43.31 -12.35
CA PRO A 658 14.76 44.22 -12.01
C PRO A 658 13.40 43.55 -11.77
N GLU A 659 13.22 42.32 -12.28
CA GLU A 659 12.04 41.48 -12.07
C GLU A 659 12.30 40.34 -11.05
N ALA A 660 13.33 40.46 -10.20
CA ALA A 660 13.62 39.50 -9.14
C ALA A 660 12.40 39.28 -8.25
N LYS A 661 12.20 38.03 -7.83
CA LYS A 661 11.00 37.61 -7.11
C LYS A 661 11.15 37.78 -5.60
N ASP A 662 10.03 37.99 -4.93
CA ASP A 662 9.86 37.88 -3.48
C ASP A 662 8.71 36.88 -3.23
N PRO A 663 8.97 35.57 -3.33
CA PRO A 663 7.94 34.55 -3.17
C PRO A 663 7.24 34.66 -1.81
N PRO A 664 6.01 34.11 -1.69
CA PRO A 664 5.35 33.95 -0.40
C PRO A 664 6.25 33.21 0.60
N PRO A 665 6.12 33.48 1.91
CA PRO A 665 6.87 32.71 2.90
C PRO A 665 6.65 31.21 2.76
N VAL A 666 7.73 30.44 2.92
CA VAL A 666 7.64 28.99 3.09
C VAL A 666 7.03 28.74 4.45
N GLU A 667 5.85 28.10 4.47
CA GLU A 667 5.15 27.75 5.71
C GLU A 667 5.79 26.51 6.36
N ALA A 668 7.00 26.69 6.88
CA ALA A 668 7.70 25.65 7.61
C ALA A 668 7.17 25.47 9.04
N PHE A 669 7.49 24.32 9.62
CA PHE A 669 7.03 23.89 10.94
C PHE A 669 8.10 24.04 12.03
N PHE A 670 9.19 24.76 11.76
CA PHE A 670 10.29 24.96 12.70
C PHE A 670 9.81 25.64 13.99
N PHE A 671 10.32 25.17 15.12
CA PHE A 671 10.09 25.86 16.39
C PHE A 671 11.02 27.07 16.55
N LEU A 672 12.30 26.93 16.17
CA LEU A 672 13.34 27.93 16.42
C LEU A 672 13.60 28.84 15.20
N ALA A 673 13.90 30.11 15.49
CA ALA A 673 14.23 31.12 14.47
C ALA A 673 15.51 30.77 13.68
N ALA A 674 16.49 30.14 14.36
CA ALA A 674 17.79 29.78 13.79
C ALA A 674 17.68 28.70 12.70
N ASP A 675 16.75 27.76 12.86
CA ASP A 675 16.50 26.71 11.86
C ASP A 675 15.86 27.32 10.60
N ALA A 676 14.87 28.19 10.78
CA ALA A 676 14.27 28.93 9.67
C ALA A 676 15.24 29.90 8.98
N GLU A 677 16.18 30.51 9.72
CA GLU A 677 17.24 31.34 9.14
C GLU A 677 18.20 30.51 8.27
N THR A 678 18.57 29.32 8.75
CA THR A 678 19.42 28.38 8.00
C THR A 678 18.74 27.94 6.70
N GLU A 679 17.45 27.62 6.75
CA GLU A 679 16.69 27.23 5.55
C GLU A 679 16.51 28.40 4.57
N ALA A 680 16.21 29.61 5.07
CA ALA A 680 16.10 30.80 4.21
C ALA A 680 17.42 31.10 3.48
N ALA A 681 18.56 30.96 4.17
CA ALA A 681 19.88 31.14 3.57
C ALA A 681 20.19 30.06 2.53
N ARG A 682 19.81 28.80 2.79
CA ARG A 682 19.99 27.68 1.86
C ARG A 682 19.19 27.89 0.57
N LEU A 683 17.91 28.27 0.67
CA LEU A 683 17.05 28.55 -0.48
C LEU A 683 17.55 29.74 -1.29
N LEU A 684 18.04 30.81 -0.64
CA LEU A 684 18.65 31.94 -1.33
C LEU A 684 19.90 31.53 -2.10
N ALA A 685 20.80 30.75 -1.48
CA ALA A 685 22.00 30.25 -2.15
C ALA A 685 21.67 29.35 -3.35
N LEU A 686 20.64 28.51 -3.22
CA LEU A 686 20.21 27.59 -4.26
C LEU A 686 19.68 28.33 -5.49
N PHE A 687 18.78 29.31 -5.32
CA PHE A 687 18.12 29.96 -6.46
C PHE A 687 18.83 31.23 -6.99
N SER A 688 19.85 31.74 -6.28
CA SER A 688 20.69 32.84 -6.78
C SER A 688 21.79 32.42 -7.76
N SER A 689 22.13 31.12 -7.79
CA SER A 689 23.37 30.60 -8.40
C SER A 689 23.33 30.31 -9.91
N GLY A 690 22.39 30.90 -10.66
CA GLY A 690 22.37 30.81 -12.14
C GLY A 690 22.01 29.43 -12.72
N TYR A 691 21.62 28.46 -11.90
CA TYR A 691 21.17 27.12 -12.28
C TYR A 691 20.02 27.12 -13.30
N ARG A 692 19.93 26.05 -14.09
CA ARG A 692 18.85 25.83 -15.06
C ARG A 692 18.40 24.38 -15.09
N LEU A 693 17.23 24.18 -15.68
CA LEU A 693 16.78 22.84 -16.03
C LEU A 693 17.38 22.43 -17.38
N TYR A 694 17.77 21.17 -17.47
CA TYR A 694 18.20 20.54 -18.71
C TYR A 694 17.48 19.22 -18.82
N ARG A 695 16.90 18.96 -19.98
CA ARG A 695 16.23 17.70 -20.24
C ARG A 695 17.08 16.86 -21.19
N LEU A 696 17.30 15.62 -20.78
CA LEU A 696 18.16 14.66 -21.45
C LEU A 696 17.33 13.45 -21.85
N THR A 697 17.48 13.00 -23.09
CA THR A 697 17.00 11.69 -23.53
C THR A 697 18.18 10.73 -23.48
N LEU A 698 18.11 9.75 -22.58
CA LEU A 698 19.14 8.75 -22.33
C LEU A 698 18.70 7.39 -22.90
N SER A 699 19.68 6.53 -23.15
CA SER A 699 19.44 5.11 -23.38
C SER A 699 19.01 4.39 -22.08
N ARG A 700 18.83 3.06 -22.12
CA ARG A 700 18.49 2.19 -20.98
C ARG A 700 19.30 2.41 -19.68
N ARG A 701 20.51 2.98 -19.73
CA ARG A 701 21.26 3.34 -18.51
C ARG A 701 20.54 4.39 -17.65
N GLY A 702 19.60 5.15 -18.20
CA GLY A 702 18.71 6.04 -17.45
C GLY A 702 17.81 5.32 -16.43
N LEU A 703 17.60 4.01 -16.57
CA LEU A 703 16.82 3.18 -15.63
C LEU A 703 17.50 3.01 -14.27
N LEU A 704 18.79 3.36 -14.16
CA LEU A 704 19.53 3.39 -12.89
C LEU A 704 19.17 4.59 -12.01
N LEU A 705 18.63 5.66 -12.61
CA LEU A 705 18.53 6.96 -11.94
C LEU A 705 17.26 7.07 -11.11
N GLY A 706 17.39 7.55 -9.88
CA GLY A 706 16.28 8.01 -9.03
C GLY A 706 16.17 9.54 -9.01
N LEU A 707 15.05 10.04 -8.48
CA LEU A 707 14.93 11.47 -8.19
C LEU A 707 15.94 11.87 -7.09
N GLY A 708 16.44 13.10 -7.14
CA GLY A 708 17.47 13.58 -6.23
C GLY A 708 18.88 13.03 -6.46
N ASN A 709 19.07 12.06 -7.36
CA ASN A 709 20.40 11.56 -7.71
C ASN A 709 21.27 12.64 -8.34
N VAL A 710 22.54 12.68 -7.98
CA VAL A 710 23.55 13.56 -8.59
C VAL A 710 24.23 12.78 -9.71
N ILE A 711 24.28 13.35 -10.92
CA ILE A 711 24.94 12.75 -12.08
C ILE A 711 25.99 13.70 -12.65
N ASP A 712 27.04 13.15 -13.26
CA ASP A 712 27.99 13.93 -14.07
C ASP A 712 27.57 13.89 -15.54
N VAL A 713 27.48 15.06 -16.16
CA VAL A 713 27.13 15.19 -17.58
C VAL A 713 28.28 15.85 -18.32
N THR A 714 28.77 15.17 -19.35
CA THR A 714 29.77 15.74 -20.28
C THR A 714 29.15 15.96 -21.65
N TYR A 715 29.01 17.22 -22.06
CA TYR A 715 28.34 17.60 -23.31
C TYR A 715 28.98 18.83 -23.98
N PRO A 716 29.10 18.91 -25.34
CA PRO A 716 29.87 19.96 -26.01
C PRO A 716 29.32 21.39 -25.93
N ARG A 717 28.15 21.61 -25.30
CA ARG A 717 27.44 22.90 -25.28
C ARG A 717 26.99 23.23 -23.87
N TRP A 718 26.68 24.51 -23.64
CA TRP A 718 26.05 25.02 -22.41
C TRP A 718 26.88 24.87 -21.12
N GLY A 719 28.20 24.70 -21.24
CA GLY A 719 29.13 24.64 -20.11
C GLY A 719 29.32 23.26 -19.49
N PHE A 720 28.97 22.19 -20.22
CA PHE A 720 29.18 20.80 -19.82
C PHE A 720 30.45 20.18 -20.46
N ASP A 721 31.31 20.98 -21.12
CA ASP A 721 32.46 20.49 -21.89
C ASP A 721 33.58 19.89 -21.02
N ALA A 722 33.65 20.28 -19.74
CA ALA A 722 34.59 19.76 -18.76
C ALA A 722 33.95 18.78 -17.76
N GLY A 723 32.72 18.33 -18.03
CA GLY A 723 31.88 17.63 -17.04
C GLY A 723 31.22 18.62 -16.07
N LYS A 724 29.97 18.37 -15.72
CA LYS A 724 29.23 19.19 -14.75
C LYS A 724 28.20 18.33 -14.03
N LEU A 725 28.12 18.52 -12.72
CA LEU A 725 27.12 17.87 -11.89
C LEU A 725 25.72 18.45 -12.13
N GLY A 726 24.72 17.57 -12.14
CA GLY A 726 23.30 17.93 -12.10
C GLY A 726 22.53 17.01 -11.18
N VAL A 727 21.45 17.51 -10.59
CA VAL A 727 20.52 16.73 -9.75
C VAL A 727 19.31 16.35 -10.58
N VAL A 728 18.93 15.07 -10.61
CA VAL A 728 17.72 14.59 -11.30
C VAL A 728 16.46 15.08 -10.57
N VAL A 729 15.61 15.82 -11.28
CA VAL A 729 14.38 16.42 -10.74
C VAL A 729 13.10 15.98 -11.45
N ALA A 730 13.21 15.29 -12.59
CA ALA A 730 12.10 14.58 -13.19
C ALA A 730 12.60 13.39 -14.01
N ILE A 731 11.77 12.37 -14.12
CA ILE A 731 12.00 11.13 -14.87
C ILE A 731 10.71 10.78 -15.59
N ASP A 732 10.79 10.56 -16.89
CA ASP A 732 9.70 10.06 -17.73
C ASP A 732 10.21 8.79 -18.43
N ASP A 733 9.77 7.65 -17.90
CA ASP A 733 10.10 6.33 -18.43
C ASP A 733 9.15 6.04 -19.61
N ARG A 734 9.67 6.02 -20.85
CA ARG A 734 8.91 5.70 -22.06
C ARG A 734 9.57 4.59 -22.85
N ILE A 735 9.16 3.36 -22.54
CA ILE A 735 9.77 2.15 -23.09
C ILE A 735 8.77 1.52 -24.06
N GLU A 736 8.98 1.76 -25.35
CA GLU A 736 8.20 1.20 -26.45
C GLU A 736 9.02 0.16 -27.23
N LEU A 737 8.37 -0.92 -27.66
CA LEU A 737 8.96 -1.96 -28.49
C LEU A 737 8.44 -1.78 -29.93
N ARG A 738 9.30 -1.33 -30.85
CA ARG A 738 8.97 -1.13 -32.27
C ARG A 738 9.75 -2.11 -33.16
N ASP A 739 9.03 -2.86 -34.01
CA ASP A 739 9.57 -3.59 -35.17
C ASP A 739 10.91 -4.33 -34.95
N GLY A 740 11.10 -4.94 -33.77
CA GLY A 740 12.29 -5.72 -33.44
C GLY A 740 13.56 -4.91 -33.12
N SER A 741 13.45 -3.59 -32.92
CA SER A 741 14.50 -2.75 -32.34
C SER A 741 14.00 -2.09 -31.06
N ASP A 742 14.62 -2.42 -29.93
CA ASP A 742 14.33 -1.78 -28.64
C ASP A 742 14.64 -0.29 -28.74
N VAL A 743 13.64 0.57 -28.56
CA VAL A 743 13.85 2.02 -28.40
C VAL A 743 13.76 2.30 -26.90
N ASP A 744 14.80 1.86 -26.19
CA ASP A 744 14.92 2.09 -24.75
C ASP A 744 15.28 3.55 -24.47
N GLN A 745 14.27 4.40 -24.30
CA GLN A 745 14.48 5.81 -23.98
C GLN A 745 13.95 6.14 -22.60
N VAL A 746 14.82 6.75 -21.80
CA VAL A 746 14.45 7.36 -20.52
C VAL A 746 14.71 8.85 -20.66
N GLU A 747 13.65 9.66 -20.53
CA GLU A 747 13.80 11.10 -20.50
C GLU A 747 13.95 11.56 -19.05
N ILE A 748 14.97 12.34 -18.75
CA ILE A 748 15.18 12.93 -17.43
C ILE A 748 15.29 14.44 -17.53
N VAL A 749 14.96 15.13 -16.44
CA VAL A 749 15.27 16.54 -16.25
C VAL A 749 16.25 16.66 -15.11
N ILE A 750 17.34 17.41 -15.31
CA ILE A 750 18.31 17.75 -14.27
C ILE A 750 18.32 19.24 -13.99
N PHE A 751 18.61 19.59 -12.74
CA PHE A 751 18.95 20.93 -12.30
C PHE A 751 20.48 21.06 -12.25
N ALA A 752 21.07 21.94 -13.06
CA ALA A 752 22.52 22.08 -13.24
C ALA A 752 22.97 23.51 -13.53
#